data_AF-A0A9X3ETT5-F1
#
_entry.id   AF-A0A9X3ETT5-F1
#
_cell.length_a   1.000
_cell.length_b   1.000
_cell.length_c   1.000
_cell.angle_alpha   90.00
_cell.angle_beta   90.00
_cell.angle_gamma   90.00
#
_symmetry.space_group_name_H-M   'P 1'
#
loop_
_entity.id
_entity.type
_entity.pdbx_description
1 polymer ?
#
loop_
_entity_poly.entity_id
_entity_poly.type
_entity_poly.pdbx_seq_one_letter_code
_entity_poly.pdbx_strand_id
1 'polypeptide(L)'
;MATPIDRASLLADLSSDPQLATPRRLVHGAVLPGAHLDLCGLDVAALLPALDLPGLRGLWLGDCDLGPDTAVDLAALVARHPRLSHLSLRGNPLGPPGLSDLLPALAAHTALRSLDLGRAALTARSACLVGHVFKNRVLDDLRLGGPYLLDAPATTEWYRLLPRVQWHRLALPRSVDRGALVAAAGTNLHLCAFDLDDLPAHLRDGLLARLARNANRQPERRPAPELARLRRALPSQGLAHELPSPLAEADLAAALRLLGHLSLRPSLLRSDHPRLVELRRAVFGFHRDDRRQARSDRRRDRRRREAQQAEDRRRSEEAAIRQRHLGVAAPAVEPPDPSIHELHGARTCYVCKRPYTRLHFFYDRLCPECAARSYARRGDVLDLRGRVALVTGGRIKIGHQVALRLLRWGARVIVTTRFARDAARRFAAEPDFAEFRERLEIVALDLRQIPRVEAFAARLDAELPALDILVNNAAQTVHRPPEFYAALLADEAAPEALAPALQSLLVESHVPGDISLAEHPLFPQRSDDGFGQPLDLRERNSWRLRLDEVGTIEMVEVQLINTVAPFVLNARLRRTMARAAGAAFVVNVSAPEGRFDRDWKAPYHPHTNMAKAALNMMTRTAADDYATDRIYMTSVDTGWASNENPAPIADAMRERGFMPPSTSSTPPPACVTRSSAASATANSCAASF
;
A
#
# COMPACT_ATOMS: atom_id res chain seq x y z
N MET A 1 -10.25 13.49 34.89
CA MET A 1 -9.89 14.89 35.12
C MET A 1 -9.30 15.40 33.82
N ALA A 2 -9.95 16.38 33.19
CA ALA A 2 -9.47 17.02 31.96
C ALA A 2 -8.20 17.81 32.28
N THR A 3 -7.27 17.87 31.34
CA THR A 3 -6.02 18.64 31.50
C THR A 3 -6.34 20.12 31.26
N PRO A 4 -6.12 21.03 32.23
CA PRO A 4 -6.33 22.45 32.02
C PRO A 4 -5.35 22.97 30.95
N ILE A 5 -5.87 23.71 29.96
CA ILE A 5 -5.05 24.40 28.97
C ILE A 5 -4.55 25.72 29.54
N ASP A 6 -3.26 26.00 29.38
CA ASP A 6 -2.75 27.37 29.53
C ASP A 6 -3.21 28.23 28.34
N ARG A 7 -4.12 29.17 28.65
CA ARG A 7 -4.69 30.13 27.70
C ARG A 7 -3.63 30.96 26.99
N ALA A 8 -2.58 31.39 27.69
CA ALA A 8 -1.56 32.25 27.11
C ALA A 8 -0.74 31.48 26.06
N SER A 9 -0.34 30.25 26.38
CA SER A 9 0.42 29.38 25.47
C SER A 9 -0.35 29.00 24.20
N LEU A 10 -1.63 28.61 24.32
CA LEU A 10 -2.41 28.24 23.13
C LEU A 10 -2.71 29.45 22.22
N LEU A 11 -3.01 30.61 22.80
CA LEU A 11 -3.24 31.83 22.00
C LEU A 11 -1.96 32.32 21.33
N ALA A 12 -0.80 32.21 21.99
CA ALA A 12 0.49 32.54 21.37
C ALA A 12 0.79 31.62 20.17
N ASP A 13 0.56 30.31 20.33
CA ASP A 13 0.71 29.31 19.28
C ASP A 13 -0.22 29.56 18.08
N LEU A 14 -1.47 29.95 18.33
CA LEU A 14 -2.45 30.24 17.28
C LEU A 14 -2.19 31.58 16.58
N SER A 15 -1.62 32.56 17.29
CA SER A 15 -1.29 33.89 16.77
C SER A 15 -0.14 33.86 15.76
N SER A 16 0.70 32.81 15.77
CA SER A 16 1.82 32.66 14.83
C SER A 16 1.38 32.21 13.42
N ASP A 17 0.16 31.71 13.25
CA ASP A 17 -0.42 31.27 11.97
C ASP A 17 -1.93 31.58 11.95
N PRO A 18 -2.34 32.84 11.70
CA PRO A 18 -3.74 33.28 11.80
C PRO A 18 -4.65 32.66 10.74
N GLN A 19 -4.09 32.05 9.68
CA GLN A 19 -4.84 31.35 8.64
C GLN A 19 -4.91 29.84 8.88
N LEU A 20 -4.23 29.33 9.91
CA LEU A 20 -4.18 27.90 10.24
C LEU A 20 -3.71 27.07 9.02
N ALA A 21 -2.72 27.57 8.28
CA ALA A 21 -2.30 26.99 7.01
C ALA A 21 -1.40 25.75 7.18
N THR A 22 -0.64 25.68 8.28
CA THR A 22 0.35 24.62 8.51
C THR A 22 -0.13 23.52 9.46
N PRO A 23 -0.19 22.25 9.02
CA PRO A 23 -0.58 21.16 9.90
C PRO A 23 0.44 20.89 11.00
N ARG A 24 0.06 20.97 12.28
CA ARG A 24 0.97 20.70 13.41
C ARG A 24 0.25 20.29 14.69
N ARG A 25 0.99 19.72 15.64
CA ARG A 25 0.52 19.51 17.02
C ARG A 25 0.84 20.77 17.83
N LEU A 26 -0.16 21.25 18.58
CA LEU A 26 -0.03 22.35 19.52
C LEU A 26 0.22 21.80 20.94
N VAL A 27 0.54 22.68 21.88
CA VAL A 27 0.76 22.30 23.30
C VAL A 27 -0.47 21.55 23.86
N HIS A 28 -0.24 20.66 24.84
CA HIS A 28 -1.27 19.88 25.54
C HIS A 28 -2.08 18.88 24.69
N GLY A 29 -1.62 18.56 23.47
CA GLY A 29 -2.20 17.51 22.65
C GLY A 29 -3.30 17.98 21.70
N ALA A 30 -3.53 19.29 21.60
CA ALA A 30 -4.35 19.89 20.56
C ALA A 30 -3.72 19.65 19.18
N VAL A 31 -4.56 19.39 18.16
CA VAL A 31 -4.08 19.05 16.81
C VAL A 31 -4.69 20.02 15.81
N LEU A 32 -3.83 20.53 14.93
CA LEU A 32 -4.20 21.47 13.88
C LEU A 32 -3.94 20.83 12.51
N PRO A 33 -4.84 20.02 11.93
CA PRO A 33 -4.62 19.45 10.60
C PRO A 33 -4.98 20.45 9.48
N GLY A 34 -4.33 21.61 9.45
CA GLY A 34 -4.68 22.75 8.59
C GLY A 34 -5.71 23.67 9.25
N ALA A 35 -6.70 24.18 8.49
CA ALA A 35 -7.75 25.11 8.94
C ALA A 35 -8.77 24.51 9.94
N HIS A 36 -8.32 23.57 10.75
CA HIS A 36 -9.08 22.62 11.53
C HIS A 36 -8.45 22.56 12.91
N LEU A 37 -9.23 22.74 13.98
CA LEU A 37 -8.73 22.76 15.36
C LEU A 37 -9.43 21.69 16.19
N ASP A 38 -8.67 20.71 16.67
CA ASP A 38 -9.15 19.65 17.56
C ASP A 38 -8.67 19.88 19.00
N LEU A 39 -9.63 20.14 19.88
CA LEU A 39 -9.45 20.37 21.32
C LEU A 39 -10.18 19.32 22.17
N CYS A 40 -10.55 18.17 21.59
CA CYS A 40 -11.35 17.18 22.31
C CYS A 40 -10.69 16.71 23.62
N GLY A 41 -11.48 16.66 24.70
CA GLY A 41 -11.04 16.18 26.02
C GLY A 41 -10.25 17.19 26.84
N LEU A 42 -10.12 18.43 26.36
CA LEU A 42 -9.44 19.53 27.03
C LEU A 42 -10.44 20.46 27.72
N ASP A 43 -10.04 21.13 28.79
CA ASP A 43 -10.83 22.18 29.44
C ASP A 43 -10.63 23.51 28.67
N VAL A 44 -11.69 23.97 28.01
CA VAL A 44 -11.65 25.10 27.06
C VAL A 44 -12.66 26.20 27.35
N ALA A 45 -13.42 26.11 28.45
CA ALA A 45 -14.51 27.03 28.74
C ALA A 45 -14.04 28.50 28.77
N ALA A 46 -12.94 28.78 29.46
CA ALA A 46 -12.35 30.12 29.57
C ALA A 46 -11.68 30.63 28.28
N LEU A 47 -11.55 29.78 27.25
CA LEU A 47 -10.93 30.12 25.96
C LEU A 47 -11.95 30.57 24.92
N LEU A 48 -13.21 30.15 25.04
CA LEU A 48 -14.24 30.41 24.03
C LEU A 48 -14.42 31.90 23.67
N PRO A 49 -14.39 32.86 24.62
CA PRO A 49 -14.49 34.27 24.29
C PRO A 49 -13.27 34.82 23.54
N ALA A 50 -12.10 34.22 23.76
CA ALA A 50 -10.82 34.66 23.20
C ALA A 50 -10.44 33.97 21.89
N LEU A 51 -11.17 32.92 21.50
CA LEU A 51 -10.96 32.22 20.24
C LEU A 51 -11.52 33.08 19.09
N ASP A 52 -10.63 33.69 18.32
CA ASP A 52 -10.94 34.44 17.10
C ASP A 52 -9.96 34.04 15.98
N LEU A 53 -10.43 33.17 15.09
CA LEU A 53 -9.62 32.53 14.04
C LEU A 53 -10.32 32.66 12.69
N PRO A 54 -10.15 33.77 11.95
CA PRO A 54 -10.93 34.06 10.74
C PRO A 54 -10.77 33.02 9.61
N GLY A 55 -9.72 32.19 9.66
CA GLY A 55 -9.49 31.07 8.74
C GLY A 55 -10.15 29.73 9.12
N LEU A 56 -10.76 29.60 10.30
CA LEU A 56 -11.22 28.32 10.85
C LEU A 56 -12.34 27.69 10.03
N ARG A 57 -12.09 26.48 9.52
CA ARG A 57 -13.03 25.66 8.75
C ARG A 57 -13.59 24.49 9.55
N GLY A 58 -12.92 24.02 10.59
CA GLY A 58 -13.53 23.02 11.47
C GLY A 58 -13.03 23.08 12.91
N LEU A 59 -13.92 22.77 13.85
CA LEU A 59 -13.68 22.88 15.28
C LEU A 59 -14.26 21.65 15.99
N TRP A 60 -13.42 20.91 16.71
CA TRP A 60 -13.83 19.78 17.52
C TRP A 60 -13.60 20.06 19.00
N LEU A 61 -14.68 20.21 19.74
CA LEU A 61 -14.72 20.45 21.19
C LEU A 61 -15.41 19.28 21.88
N GLY A 62 -15.08 18.04 21.51
CA GLY A 62 -15.72 16.85 22.06
C GLY A 62 -15.26 16.54 23.48
N ASP A 63 -16.18 16.19 24.38
CA ASP A 63 -15.89 15.78 25.76
C ASP A 63 -15.06 16.84 26.55
N CYS A 64 -15.35 18.13 26.33
CA CYS A 64 -14.65 19.29 26.92
C CYS A 64 -15.31 19.84 28.20
N ASP A 65 -16.31 19.14 28.73
CA ASP A 65 -17.10 19.54 29.92
C ASP A 65 -17.82 20.90 29.79
N LEU A 66 -18.21 21.27 28.56
CA LEU A 66 -18.93 22.52 28.30
C LEU A 66 -20.39 22.44 28.77
N GLY A 67 -20.67 23.13 29.87
CA GLY A 67 -22.00 23.22 30.49
C GLY A 67 -22.89 24.34 29.92
N PRO A 68 -24.12 24.51 30.46
CA PRO A 68 -25.07 25.52 30.00
C PRO A 68 -24.51 26.95 30.00
N ASP A 69 -23.69 27.29 30.99
CA ASP A 69 -23.11 28.63 31.17
C ASP A 69 -22.17 29.04 30.03
N THR A 70 -21.63 28.06 29.28
CA THR A 70 -20.73 28.30 28.15
C THR A 70 -21.46 28.48 26.82
N ALA A 71 -22.78 28.31 26.78
CA ALA A 71 -23.54 28.28 25.54
C ALA A 71 -23.60 29.62 24.81
N VAL A 72 -23.68 30.73 25.56
CA VAL A 72 -23.65 32.08 25.01
C VAL A 72 -22.31 32.35 24.32
N ASP A 73 -21.21 31.94 24.96
CA ASP A 73 -19.87 32.08 24.38
C ASP A 73 -19.70 31.19 23.13
N LEU A 74 -20.27 29.98 23.14
CA LEU A 74 -20.31 29.11 21.96
C LEU A 74 -21.12 29.72 20.82
N ALA A 75 -22.27 30.33 21.11
CA ALA A 75 -23.12 30.98 20.12
C ALA A 75 -22.40 32.17 19.49
N ALA A 76 -21.76 33.01 20.31
CA ALA A 76 -20.94 34.13 19.86
C ALA A 76 -19.74 33.64 19.04
N LEU A 77 -19.07 32.56 19.46
CA LEU A 77 -17.96 31.97 18.72
C LEU A 77 -18.41 31.50 17.33
N VAL A 78 -19.53 30.77 17.23
CA VAL A 78 -20.08 30.33 15.94
C VAL A 78 -20.40 31.54 15.05
N ALA A 79 -20.99 32.60 15.60
CA ALA A 79 -21.31 33.80 14.84
C ALA A 79 -20.06 34.55 14.31
N ARG A 80 -18.95 34.55 15.08
CA ARG A 80 -17.68 35.18 14.66
C ARG A 80 -16.94 34.41 13.56
N HIS A 81 -17.28 33.15 13.30
CA HIS A 81 -16.55 32.27 12.37
C HIS A 81 -17.38 31.87 11.14
N PRO A 82 -17.71 32.80 10.21
CA PRO A 82 -18.63 32.54 9.11
C PRO A 82 -18.17 31.46 8.11
N ARG A 83 -16.90 31.06 8.15
CA ARG A 83 -16.32 30.00 7.30
C ARG A 83 -16.33 28.62 7.95
N LEU A 84 -16.82 28.50 9.19
CA LEU A 84 -16.85 27.25 9.94
C LEU A 84 -17.78 26.25 9.25
N SER A 85 -17.18 25.17 8.75
CA SER A 85 -17.86 24.12 7.99
C SER A 85 -18.09 22.84 8.79
N HIS A 86 -17.30 22.59 9.83
CA HIS A 86 -17.43 21.40 10.68
C HIS A 86 -17.40 21.79 12.15
N LEU A 87 -18.40 21.40 12.94
CA LEU A 87 -18.44 21.63 14.38
C LEU A 87 -18.81 20.34 15.11
N SER A 88 -18.04 19.98 16.12
CA SER A 88 -18.36 18.86 17.02
C SER A 88 -18.38 19.33 18.47
N LEU A 89 -19.54 19.25 19.09
CA LEU A 89 -19.78 19.53 20.51
C LEU A 89 -20.17 18.26 21.28
N ARG A 90 -19.78 17.10 20.73
CA ARG A 90 -20.13 15.79 21.27
C ARG A 90 -19.71 15.65 22.73
N GLY A 91 -20.58 15.14 23.60
CA GLY A 91 -20.23 14.76 24.96
C GLY A 91 -20.16 15.91 25.97
N ASN A 92 -20.58 17.11 25.59
CA ASN A 92 -20.66 18.25 26.49
C ASN A 92 -22.02 18.36 27.19
N PRO A 93 -22.08 18.58 28.51
CA PRO A 93 -23.33 18.65 29.26
C PRO A 93 -24.07 20.01 29.10
N LEU A 94 -24.28 20.49 27.87
CA LEU A 94 -24.93 21.80 27.59
C LEU A 94 -26.36 21.90 28.14
N GLY A 95 -27.08 20.78 28.15
CA GLY A 95 -28.45 20.70 28.65
C GLY A 95 -29.45 21.59 27.89
N PRO A 96 -30.72 21.62 28.32
CA PRO A 96 -31.76 22.38 27.63
C PRO A 96 -31.56 23.90 27.62
N PRO A 97 -31.14 24.56 28.72
CA PRO A 97 -30.88 25.99 28.72
C PRO A 97 -29.78 26.38 27.73
N GLY A 98 -28.62 25.71 27.77
CA GLY A 98 -27.52 26.03 26.86
C GLY A 98 -27.85 25.76 25.39
N LEU A 99 -28.63 24.73 25.08
CA LEU A 99 -29.08 24.49 23.72
C LEU A 99 -30.04 25.57 23.21
N SER A 100 -30.88 26.14 24.08
CA SER A 100 -31.78 27.24 23.70
C SER A 100 -31.02 28.46 23.22
N ASP A 101 -29.86 28.75 23.82
CA ASP A 101 -29.03 29.89 23.45
C ASP A 101 -28.17 29.63 22.21
N LEU A 102 -27.70 28.38 22.04
CA LEU A 102 -26.78 28.01 20.96
C LEU A 102 -27.47 27.75 19.61
N LEU A 103 -28.64 27.10 19.62
CA LEU A 103 -29.28 26.60 18.40
C LEU A 103 -29.70 27.70 17.39
N PRO A 104 -30.14 28.91 17.81
CA PRO A 104 -30.39 30.01 16.88
C PRO A 104 -29.16 30.42 16.07
N ALA A 105 -27.98 30.47 16.69
CA ALA A 105 -26.73 30.81 15.99
C ALA A 105 -26.34 29.73 14.97
N LEU A 106 -26.50 28.44 15.32
CA LEU A 106 -26.27 27.32 14.41
C LEU A 106 -27.25 27.30 13.23
N ALA A 107 -28.51 27.66 13.48
CA ALA A 107 -29.56 27.74 12.46
C ALA A 107 -29.30 28.84 11.42
N ALA A 108 -28.77 29.98 11.86
CA ALA A 108 -28.44 31.11 10.99
C ALA A 108 -27.10 30.94 10.22
N HIS A 109 -26.28 29.95 10.59
CA HIS A 109 -24.93 29.78 10.04
C HIS A 109 -24.94 29.25 8.59
N THR A 110 -24.37 30.00 7.65
CA THR A 110 -24.50 29.72 6.20
C THR A 110 -23.42 28.82 5.61
N ALA A 111 -22.37 28.47 6.35
CA ALA A 111 -21.28 27.61 5.87
C ALA A 111 -21.18 26.24 6.57
N LEU A 112 -22.02 25.97 7.58
CA LEU A 112 -21.89 24.79 8.44
C LEU A 112 -22.40 23.53 7.72
N ARG A 113 -21.49 22.66 7.30
CA ARG A 113 -21.78 21.41 6.58
C ARG A 113 -21.86 20.19 7.47
N SER A 114 -21.17 20.17 8.61
CA SER A 114 -21.18 19.04 9.55
C SER A 114 -21.38 19.52 10.98
N LEU A 115 -22.34 18.92 11.68
CA LEU A 115 -22.63 19.21 13.09
C LEU A 115 -22.78 17.91 13.89
N ASP A 116 -21.97 17.77 14.95
CA ASP A 116 -22.06 16.66 15.91
C ASP A 116 -22.47 17.19 17.29
N LEU A 117 -23.73 16.94 17.67
CA LEU A 117 -24.29 17.22 19.00
C LEU A 117 -24.48 15.93 19.82
N GLY A 118 -23.75 14.86 19.47
CA GLY A 118 -23.90 13.56 20.12
C GLY A 118 -23.60 13.64 21.62
N ARG A 119 -24.51 13.17 22.48
CA ARG A 119 -24.37 13.20 23.95
C ARG A 119 -24.32 14.62 24.54
N ALA A 120 -24.90 15.62 23.87
CA ALA A 120 -24.98 16.99 24.37
C ALA A 120 -26.03 17.24 25.49
N ALA A 121 -26.43 16.18 26.22
CA ALA A 121 -27.52 16.20 27.21
C ALA A 121 -28.87 16.74 26.69
N LEU A 122 -29.21 16.41 25.43
CA LEU A 122 -30.52 16.72 24.82
C LEU A 122 -31.66 16.07 25.63
N THR A 123 -32.57 16.87 26.19
CA THR A 123 -33.88 16.46 26.76
C THR A 123 -35.01 16.56 25.76
N ALA A 124 -36.17 16.00 26.11
CA ALA A 124 -37.38 16.01 25.30
C ALA A 124 -37.88 17.45 25.00
N ARG A 125 -37.63 18.39 25.92
CA ARG A 125 -37.94 19.82 25.75
C ARG A 125 -36.94 20.53 24.81
N SER A 126 -35.68 20.10 24.80
CA SER A 126 -34.66 20.62 23.88
C SER A 126 -34.69 19.98 22.48
N ALA A 127 -35.38 18.84 22.31
CA ALA A 127 -35.61 18.23 21.01
C ALA A 127 -36.46 19.12 20.08
N CYS A 128 -37.41 19.90 20.64
CA CYS A 128 -38.15 20.93 19.91
C CYS A 128 -37.22 22.00 19.32
N LEU A 129 -36.17 22.34 20.07
CA LEU A 129 -35.23 23.39 19.70
C LEU A 129 -34.29 22.92 18.57
N VAL A 130 -33.97 21.63 18.47
CA VAL A 130 -33.25 21.04 17.31
C VAL A 130 -33.99 21.30 15.99
N GLY A 131 -35.30 21.53 16.05
CA GLY A 131 -36.11 22.07 14.95
C GLY A 131 -35.49 23.27 14.22
N HIS A 132 -34.77 24.12 14.96
CA HIS A 132 -34.09 25.30 14.43
C HIS A 132 -32.90 24.93 13.55
N VAL A 133 -32.17 23.84 13.84
CA VAL A 133 -31.05 23.37 13.02
C VAL A 133 -31.51 22.96 11.63
N PHE A 134 -32.75 22.50 11.47
CA PHE A 134 -33.33 22.16 10.15
C PHE A 134 -33.63 23.38 9.28
N LYS A 135 -33.58 24.60 9.83
CA LYS A 135 -33.62 25.84 9.03
C LYS A 135 -32.29 26.07 8.28
N ASN A 136 -31.23 25.39 8.70
CA ASN A 136 -29.94 25.41 8.02
C ASN A 136 -30.02 24.61 6.71
N ARG A 137 -29.82 25.31 5.58
CA ARG A 137 -29.96 24.72 4.23
C ARG A 137 -28.68 24.10 3.68
N VAL A 138 -27.55 24.27 4.36
CA VAL A 138 -26.22 23.84 3.87
C VAL A 138 -25.64 22.65 4.64
N LEU A 139 -26.38 22.13 5.63
CA LEU A 139 -25.92 21.08 6.52
C LEU A 139 -26.01 19.68 5.86
N ASP A 140 -24.85 19.05 5.68
CA ASP A 140 -24.64 17.78 4.99
C ASP A 140 -24.55 16.56 5.95
N ASP A 141 -23.96 16.69 7.15
CA ASP A 141 -23.81 15.61 8.15
C ASP A 141 -24.35 16.11 9.50
N LEU A 142 -25.39 15.44 10.03
CA LEU A 142 -25.92 15.72 11.36
C LEU A 142 -25.85 14.48 12.24
N ARG A 143 -25.23 14.62 13.40
CA ARG A 143 -25.15 13.58 14.41
C ARG A 143 -25.82 14.05 15.68
N LEU A 144 -26.87 13.33 16.07
CA LEU A 144 -27.58 13.57 17.31
C LEU A 144 -27.40 12.37 18.23
N GLY A 145 -27.36 12.60 19.54
CA GLY A 145 -27.21 11.51 20.49
C GLY A 145 -27.58 11.93 21.91
N GLY A 146 -28.23 11.04 22.64
CA GLY A 146 -28.68 11.25 24.02
C GLY A 146 -29.85 10.35 24.35
N PRO A 147 -30.03 9.92 25.61
CA PRO A 147 -31.12 9.04 26.00
C PRO A 147 -32.49 9.74 25.99
N TYR A 148 -32.54 11.07 26.13
CA TYR A 148 -33.78 11.83 26.40
C TYR A 148 -34.36 12.55 25.18
N LEU A 149 -33.94 12.23 23.96
CA LEU A 149 -34.41 12.93 22.74
C LEU A 149 -35.93 12.73 22.48
N LEU A 150 -36.62 11.88 23.26
CA LEU A 150 -37.80 11.14 22.80
C LEU A 150 -38.96 10.98 23.79
N ASP A 151 -38.91 11.60 24.98
CA ASP A 151 -40.01 11.49 25.95
C ASP A 151 -41.11 12.56 25.77
N ALA A 152 -41.15 13.31 24.65
CA ALA A 152 -42.12 14.40 24.44
C ALA A 152 -42.86 14.37 23.08
N PRO A 153 -44.13 14.82 23.03
CA PRO A 153 -44.99 14.85 21.84
C PRO A 153 -44.56 15.83 20.72
N ALA A 154 -43.48 16.58 20.92
CA ALA A 154 -42.87 17.45 19.90
C ALA A 154 -42.16 16.69 18.76
N THR A 155 -42.22 15.36 18.79
CA THR A 155 -41.61 14.48 17.79
C THR A 155 -42.21 14.65 16.39
N THR A 156 -43.47 15.04 16.27
CA THR A 156 -44.18 15.14 14.98
C THR A 156 -43.65 16.25 14.06
N GLU A 157 -43.18 17.37 14.61
CA GLU A 157 -42.81 18.54 13.80
C GLU A 157 -41.44 18.36 13.14
N TRP A 158 -40.47 17.75 13.82
CA TRP A 158 -39.16 17.51 13.21
C TRP A 158 -39.20 16.38 12.17
N TYR A 159 -40.03 15.35 12.34
CA TYR A 159 -40.27 14.34 11.30
C TYR A 159 -40.83 14.95 10.00
N ARG A 160 -41.60 16.05 10.08
CA ARG A 160 -42.12 16.79 8.91
C ARG A 160 -41.06 17.63 8.22
N LEU A 161 -40.06 18.11 8.95
CA LEU A 161 -38.99 18.95 8.41
C LEU A 161 -37.87 18.13 7.80
N LEU A 162 -37.65 16.91 8.30
CA LEU A 162 -36.58 16.00 7.89
C LEU A 162 -36.48 15.72 6.37
N PRO A 163 -37.59 15.57 5.61
CA PRO A 163 -37.53 15.44 4.14
C PRO A 163 -37.10 16.72 3.41
N ARG A 164 -37.19 17.88 4.06
CA ARG A 164 -36.95 19.20 3.45
C ARG A 164 -35.51 19.70 3.61
N VAL A 165 -34.63 18.89 4.19
CA VAL A 165 -33.24 19.27 4.54
C VAL A 165 -32.25 18.48 3.68
N GLN A 166 -31.19 19.15 3.21
CA GLN A 166 -30.19 18.61 2.28
C GLN A 166 -29.01 17.93 2.97
N TRP A 167 -29.28 16.94 3.79
CA TRP A 167 -28.26 16.15 4.45
C TRP A 167 -27.96 14.82 3.74
N HIS A 168 -26.69 14.42 3.77
CA HIS A 168 -26.16 13.20 3.20
C HIS A 168 -26.05 12.08 4.25
N ARG A 169 -25.85 12.43 5.54
CA ARG A 169 -25.70 11.47 6.63
C ARG A 169 -26.50 11.86 7.88
N LEU A 170 -27.20 10.88 8.46
CA LEU A 170 -27.81 10.97 9.78
C LEU A 170 -27.38 9.82 10.70
N ALA A 171 -27.04 10.14 11.96
CA ALA A 171 -26.81 9.15 13.02
C ALA A 171 -27.62 9.49 14.29
N LEU A 172 -28.22 8.47 14.92
CA LEU A 172 -29.22 8.62 16.00
C LEU A 172 -29.07 7.62 17.16
N PRO A 173 -29.63 7.92 18.35
CA PRO A 173 -29.63 7.01 19.49
C PRO A 173 -30.66 5.87 19.36
N ARG A 174 -30.51 4.85 20.22
CA ARG A 174 -31.33 3.61 20.21
C ARG A 174 -32.79 3.77 20.62
N SER A 175 -33.14 4.84 21.31
CA SER A 175 -34.46 5.06 21.90
C SER A 175 -35.52 5.60 20.93
N VAL A 176 -35.16 5.97 19.69
CA VAL A 176 -36.06 6.67 18.74
C VAL A 176 -37.22 5.78 18.28
N ASP A 177 -38.43 6.33 18.09
CA ASP A 177 -39.48 5.67 17.30
C ASP A 177 -39.02 5.56 15.84
N ARG A 178 -38.41 4.42 15.53
CA ARG A 178 -37.75 4.18 14.26
C ARG A 178 -38.73 3.95 13.11
N GLY A 179 -39.98 3.58 13.39
CA GLY A 179 -40.99 3.36 12.34
C GLY A 179 -41.39 4.68 11.69
N ALA A 180 -41.81 5.66 12.50
CA ALA A 180 -42.16 7.00 12.04
C ALA A 180 -40.96 7.71 11.38
N LEU A 181 -39.76 7.53 11.94
CA LEU A 181 -38.55 8.10 11.40
C LEU A 181 -38.12 7.47 10.06
N VAL A 182 -38.14 6.15 9.92
CA VAL A 182 -37.76 5.48 8.66
C VAL A 182 -38.70 5.90 7.54
N ALA A 183 -39.98 6.10 7.85
CA ALA A 183 -40.95 6.66 6.89
C ALA A 183 -40.56 8.09 6.47
N ALA A 184 -40.17 8.96 7.42
CA ALA A 184 -39.73 10.33 7.13
C ALA A 184 -38.37 10.39 6.40
N ALA A 185 -37.38 9.61 6.84
CA ALA A 185 -36.05 9.53 6.23
C ALA A 185 -36.11 8.91 4.83
N GLY A 186 -37.01 7.94 4.63
CA GLY A 186 -37.22 7.25 3.36
C GLY A 186 -37.82 8.11 2.25
N THR A 187 -38.27 9.34 2.55
CA THR A 187 -38.73 10.32 1.55
C THR A 187 -37.69 11.40 1.25
N ASN A 188 -36.55 11.40 1.94
CA ASN A 188 -35.45 12.32 1.68
C ASN A 188 -34.56 11.79 0.54
N LEU A 189 -34.51 12.52 -0.59
CA LEU A 189 -33.75 12.14 -1.78
C LEU A 189 -32.24 12.42 -1.69
N HIS A 190 -31.81 13.22 -0.71
CA HIS A 190 -30.41 13.62 -0.50
C HIS A 190 -29.69 12.74 0.53
N LEU A 191 -30.45 12.00 1.34
CA LEU A 191 -29.90 11.10 2.34
C LEU A 191 -29.26 9.88 1.66
N CYS A 192 -27.94 9.74 1.82
CA CYS A 192 -27.14 8.65 1.23
C CYS A 192 -26.62 7.67 2.28
N ALA A 193 -26.56 8.07 3.55
CA ALA A 193 -26.12 7.24 4.66
C ALA A 193 -27.01 7.44 5.91
N PHE A 194 -27.39 6.34 6.54
CA PHE A 194 -28.17 6.31 7.78
C PHE A 194 -27.59 5.25 8.70
N ASP A 195 -27.66 5.44 10.02
CA ASP A 195 -27.23 4.44 10.99
C ASP A 195 -28.27 3.31 11.12
N LEU A 196 -27.93 2.11 10.67
CA LEU A 196 -28.86 0.97 10.50
C LEU A 196 -28.71 -0.10 11.58
N ASP A 197 -27.75 0.05 12.50
CA ASP A 197 -27.17 -1.01 13.34
C ASP A 197 -28.19 -1.78 14.22
N ASP A 198 -29.43 -1.29 14.34
CA ASP A 198 -30.46 -1.87 15.19
C ASP A 198 -31.90 -1.82 14.59
N LEU A 199 -32.08 -1.61 13.28
CA LEU A 199 -33.42 -1.61 12.65
C LEU A 199 -33.99 -3.03 12.47
N PRO A 200 -35.30 -3.27 12.67
CA PRO A 200 -35.95 -4.50 12.22
C PRO A 200 -35.65 -4.77 10.74
N ALA A 201 -35.40 -6.03 10.37
CA ALA A 201 -34.92 -6.41 9.02
C ALA A 201 -35.79 -5.78 7.90
N HIS A 202 -37.11 -5.83 8.03
CA HIS A 202 -38.05 -5.27 7.06
C HIS A 202 -37.93 -3.74 6.85
N LEU A 203 -37.60 -2.97 7.89
CA LEU A 203 -37.36 -1.52 7.77
C LEU A 203 -35.95 -1.23 7.23
N ARG A 204 -34.99 -2.08 7.59
CA ARG A 204 -33.58 -1.97 7.19
C ARG A 204 -33.42 -2.17 5.69
N ASP A 205 -34.01 -3.23 5.14
CA ASP A 205 -33.85 -3.61 3.74
C ASP A 205 -34.50 -2.58 2.80
N GLY A 206 -35.67 -2.08 3.18
CA GLY A 206 -36.37 -1.02 2.43
C GLY A 206 -35.62 0.31 2.41
N LEU A 207 -34.99 0.69 3.54
CA LEU A 207 -34.18 1.89 3.62
C LEU A 207 -32.83 1.71 2.92
N LEU A 208 -32.15 0.56 3.07
CA LEU A 208 -30.91 0.22 2.37
C LEU A 208 -31.04 0.32 0.85
N ALA A 209 -32.10 -0.27 0.28
CA ALA A 209 -32.34 -0.20 -1.16
C ALA A 209 -32.55 1.24 -1.65
N ARG A 210 -33.14 2.12 -0.83
CA ARG A 210 -33.34 3.54 -1.13
C ARG A 210 -32.05 4.34 -1.00
N LEU A 211 -31.30 4.16 0.10
CA LEU A 211 -29.99 4.78 0.32
C LEU A 211 -29.00 4.39 -0.77
N ALA A 212 -29.01 3.13 -1.23
CA ALA A 212 -28.20 2.67 -2.36
C ALA A 212 -28.58 3.36 -3.68
N ARG A 213 -29.88 3.57 -3.94
CA ARG A 213 -30.34 4.34 -5.11
C ARG A 213 -29.93 5.82 -5.04
N ASN A 214 -30.01 6.44 -3.86
CA ASN A 214 -29.58 7.82 -3.65
C ASN A 214 -28.05 7.95 -3.79
N ALA A 215 -27.28 7.03 -3.20
CA ALA A 215 -25.83 6.99 -3.31
C ALA A 215 -25.33 6.78 -4.75
N ASN A 216 -26.02 5.96 -5.55
CA ASN A 216 -25.71 5.77 -6.97
C ASN A 216 -25.95 7.03 -7.83
N ARG A 217 -26.72 8.00 -7.34
CA ARG A 217 -26.92 9.30 -8.01
C ARG A 217 -25.83 10.33 -7.68
N GLN A 218 -24.94 10.03 -6.73
CA GLN A 218 -23.87 10.93 -6.29
C GLN A 218 -22.54 10.16 -6.07
N PRO A 219 -21.77 9.89 -7.15
CA PRO A 219 -20.70 8.88 -7.17
C PRO A 219 -19.40 9.23 -6.41
N GLU A 220 -19.27 10.42 -5.80
CA GLU A 220 -17.96 10.93 -5.36
C GLU A 220 -17.50 10.58 -3.94
N ARG A 221 -18.30 9.91 -3.09
CA ARG A 221 -17.94 9.81 -1.65
C ARG A 221 -18.14 8.41 -1.07
N ARG A 222 -17.03 7.64 -1.05
CA ARG A 222 -16.95 6.30 -0.45
C ARG A 222 -17.14 6.34 1.08
N PRO A 223 -17.77 5.31 1.70
CA PRO A 223 -17.87 5.17 3.15
C PRO A 223 -16.61 4.52 3.75
N ALA A 224 -16.24 4.97 4.96
CA ALA A 224 -15.16 4.43 5.79
C ALA A 224 -15.73 3.55 6.93
N PRO A 225 -14.94 2.62 7.50
CA PRO A 225 -15.37 1.27 7.89
C PRO A 225 -15.97 1.12 9.31
N GLU A 226 -16.94 0.21 9.41
CA GLU A 226 -17.80 -0.17 10.54
C GLU A 226 -17.14 -0.82 11.77
N LEU A 227 -15.84 -1.09 11.78
CA LEU A 227 -15.25 -1.98 12.80
C LEU A 227 -15.07 -1.38 14.21
N ALA A 228 -15.35 -0.10 14.41
CA ALA A 228 -15.25 0.56 15.73
C ALA A 228 -16.61 0.72 16.46
N ARG A 229 -17.74 0.56 15.76
CA ARG A 229 -19.09 0.86 16.30
C ARG A 229 -19.69 -0.25 17.15
N LEU A 230 -19.36 -1.51 16.86
CA LEU A 230 -19.85 -2.67 17.62
C LEU A 230 -19.35 -2.78 19.08
N ARG A 231 -18.58 -1.81 19.59
CA ARG A 231 -17.84 -1.95 20.87
C ARG A 231 -18.25 -0.99 22.00
N ARG A 232 -19.13 -0.01 21.77
CA ARG A 232 -19.43 1.07 22.74
C ARG A 232 -20.90 1.23 23.15
N ALA A 233 -21.81 0.38 22.67
CA ALA A 233 -23.21 0.42 23.07
C ALA A 233 -23.52 -0.67 24.11
N LEU A 234 -23.38 -0.34 25.40
CA LEU A 234 -24.23 -0.80 26.51
C LEU A 234 -23.78 -0.12 27.83
N PRO A 235 -24.72 0.38 28.66
CA PRO A 235 -24.46 1.31 29.75
C PRO A 235 -23.97 0.62 31.03
N SER A 236 -23.15 1.34 31.80
CA SER A 236 -22.72 0.96 33.15
C SER A 236 -23.20 2.00 34.15
N GLN A 237 -24.28 1.74 34.87
CA GLN A 237 -24.59 2.45 36.11
C GLN A 237 -25.33 1.57 37.12
N GLY A 238 -24.90 1.72 38.38
CA GLY A 238 -25.70 1.50 39.59
C GLY A 238 -25.44 0.19 40.32
N LEU A 239 -24.45 0.18 41.21
CA LEU A 239 -24.41 -0.61 42.45
C LEU A 239 -23.38 0.06 43.38
N ALA A 240 -23.82 1.13 44.06
CA ALA A 240 -23.11 1.72 45.18
C ALA A 240 -23.78 1.20 46.45
N HIS A 241 -23.26 0.11 46.99
CA HIS A 241 -23.42 -0.25 48.39
C HIS A 241 -22.10 -0.89 48.85
N GLU A 242 -21.55 -0.36 49.94
CA GLU A 242 -20.34 -0.84 50.58
C GLU A 242 -20.47 -2.33 50.90
N LEU A 243 -19.57 -3.15 50.36
CA LEU A 243 -19.45 -4.57 50.72
C LEU A 243 -18.42 -4.69 51.84
N PRO A 244 -18.77 -5.32 52.98
CA PRO A 244 -17.81 -5.53 54.06
C PRO A 244 -16.75 -6.56 53.65
N SER A 245 -15.50 -6.30 54.05
CA SER A 245 -14.38 -7.24 53.94
C SER A 245 -14.15 -7.91 55.30
N PRO A 246 -13.85 -9.23 55.36
CA PRO A 246 -13.71 -10.19 54.25
C PRO A 246 -15.02 -10.90 53.87
N LEU A 247 -15.11 -11.37 52.61
CA LEU A 247 -16.23 -12.18 52.10
C LEU A 247 -16.27 -13.53 52.80
N ALA A 248 -17.41 -13.89 53.40
CA ALA A 248 -17.55 -15.17 54.08
C ALA A 248 -17.64 -16.32 53.06
N GLU A 249 -17.06 -17.48 53.39
CA GLU A 249 -17.07 -18.68 52.54
C GLU A 249 -18.50 -19.16 52.22
N ALA A 250 -19.44 -18.90 53.14
CA ALA A 250 -20.87 -19.14 52.95
C ALA A 250 -21.48 -18.31 51.79
N ASP A 251 -21.05 -17.06 51.63
CA ASP A 251 -21.54 -16.16 50.56
C ASP A 251 -21.03 -16.62 49.18
N LEU A 252 -19.77 -17.07 49.13
CA LEU A 252 -19.18 -17.63 47.92
C LEU A 252 -19.88 -18.92 47.49
N ALA A 253 -20.15 -19.81 48.44
CA ALA A 253 -20.89 -21.04 48.18
C ALA A 253 -22.33 -20.76 47.71
N ALA A 254 -22.98 -19.74 48.27
CA ALA A 254 -24.31 -19.31 47.83
C ALA A 254 -24.30 -18.73 46.42
N ALA A 255 -23.30 -17.91 46.08
CA ALA A 255 -23.14 -17.34 44.75
C ALA A 255 -22.92 -18.42 43.67
N LEU A 256 -22.07 -19.42 43.95
CA LEU A 256 -21.81 -20.51 43.02
C LEU A 256 -23.05 -21.39 42.77
N ARG A 257 -23.83 -21.69 43.82
CA ARG A 257 -25.10 -22.43 43.67
C ARG A 257 -26.10 -21.66 42.80
N LEU A 258 -26.25 -20.36 43.01
CA LEU A 258 -27.15 -19.51 42.22
C LEU A 258 -26.74 -19.45 40.75
N LEU A 259 -25.44 -19.25 40.47
CA LEU A 259 -24.91 -19.21 39.10
C LEU A 259 -25.04 -20.56 38.40
N GLY A 260 -24.83 -21.67 39.11
CA GLY A 260 -25.06 -23.03 38.60
C GLY A 260 -26.52 -23.27 38.20
N HIS A 261 -27.48 -22.85 39.04
CA HIS A 261 -28.91 -22.95 38.73
C HIS A 261 -29.33 -22.11 37.52
N LEU A 262 -28.81 -20.88 37.39
CA LEU A 262 -29.08 -20.01 36.24
C LEU A 262 -28.46 -20.55 34.94
N SER A 263 -27.30 -21.22 35.02
CA SER A 263 -26.67 -21.85 33.86
C SER A 263 -27.49 -23.01 33.29
N LEU A 264 -28.20 -23.75 34.15
CA LEU A 264 -29.05 -24.87 33.75
C LEU A 264 -30.45 -24.44 33.29
N ARG A 265 -30.88 -23.19 33.56
CA ARG A 265 -32.19 -22.65 33.16
C ARG A 265 -32.07 -21.24 32.56
N PRO A 266 -31.62 -21.12 31.30
CA PRO A 266 -31.34 -19.83 30.66
C PRO A 266 -32.56 -18.92 30.48
N SER A 267 -33.77 -19.47 30.53
CA SER A 267 -35.03 -18.71 30.46
C SER A 267 -35.21 -17.76 31.66
N LEU A 268 -34.67 -18.09 32.83
CA LEU A 268 -34.71 -17.23 34.01
C LEU A 268 -33.84 -15.97 33.85
N LEU A 269 -32.77 -16.02 33.06
CA LEU A 269 -31.93 -14.85 32.72
C LEU A 269 -32.63 -13.85 31.79
N ARG A 270 -33.76 -14.26 31.18
CA ARG A 270 -34.63 -13.42 30.35
C ARG A 270 -35.82 -12.84 31.12
N SER A 271 -35.93 -13.16 32.41
CA SER A 271 -36.94 -12.57 33.28
C SER A 271 -36.65 -11.10 33.54
N ASP A 272 -37.68 -10.26 33.49
CA ASP A 272 -37.60 -8.84 33.84
C ASP A 272 -37.61 -8.59 35.36
N HIS A 273 -37.41 -9.65 36.16
CA HIS A 273 -37.34 -9.53 37.60
C HIS A 273 -36.17 -8.60 38.02
N PRO A 274 -36.42 -7.53 38.82
CA PRO A 274 -35.46 -6.47 39.10
C PRO A 274 -34.10 -6.98 39.62
N ARG A 275 -34.11 -7.96 40.52
CA ARG A 275 -32.90 -8.54 41.12
C ARG A 275 -32.08 -9.41 40.16
N LEU A 276 -32.71 -10.04 39.16
CA LEU A 276 -32.00 -10.81 38.13
C LEU A 276 -31.35 -9.89 37.09
N VAL A 277 -31.98 -8.75 36.82
CA VAL A 277 -31.39 -7.67 36.00
C VAL A 277 -30.14 -7.10 36.67
N GLU A 278 -30.17 -6.91 37.99
CA GLU A 278 -29.05 -6.40 38.79
C GLU A 278 -27.88 -7.41 38.90
N LEU A 279 -28.18 -8.69 39.16
CA LEU A 279 -27.19 -9.77 39.13
C LEU A 279 -26.49 -9.87 37.76
N ARG A 280 -27.27 -9.75 36.67
CA ARG A 280 -26.74 -9.73 35.30
C ARG A 280 -25.76 -8.57 35.10
N ARG A 281 -26.07 -7.37 35.62
CA ARG A 281 -25.15 -6.20 35.55
C ARG A 281 -23.84 -6.46 36.30
N ALA A 282 -23.90 -7.03 37.51
CA ALA A 282 -22.72 -7.29 38.34
C ALA A 282 -21.76 -8.31 37.69
N VAL A 283 -22.29 -9.42 37.15
CA VAL A 283 -21.49 -10.45 36.45
C VAL A 283 -20.87 -9.91 35.15
N PHE A 284 -21.58 -9.06 34.41
CA PHE A 284 -21.03 -8.42 33.19
C PHE A 284 -20.01 -7.31 33.48
N GLY A 285 -20.01 -6.71 34.68
CA GLY A 285 -19.01 -5.74 35.14
C GLY A 285 -17.60 -6.32 35.21
N PHE A 286 -17.46 -7.54 35.72
CA PHE A 286 -16.19 -8.29 35.79
C PHE A 286 -15.56 -8.52 34.40
N HIS A 287 -16.39 -8.81 33.40
CA HIS A 287 -15.96 -9.04 32.01
C HIS A 287 -15.49 -7.75 31.30
N ARG A 288 -15.77 -6.56 31.87
CA ARG A 288 -15.41 -5.25 31.30
C ARG A 288 -13.96 -4.88 31.60
N ASP A 289 -13.51 -5.09 32.84
CA ASP A 289 -12.15 -4.74 33.25
C ASP A 289 -11.13 -5.74 32.69
N ASP A 290 -11.50 -7.01 32.61
CA ASP A 290 -10.69 -8.04 31.96
C ASP A 290 -10.55 -7.81 30.44
N ARG A 291 -11.63 -7.38 29.76
CA ARG A 291 -11.57 -6.94 28.34
C ARG A 291 -10.84 -5.62 28.14
N ARG A 292 -10.83 -4.72 29.14
CA ARG A 292 -10.09 -3.45 29.09
C ARG A 292 -8.60 -3.71 29.25
N GLN A 293 -8.23 -4.59 30.18
CA GLN A 293 -6.88 -5.09 30.38
C GLN A 293 -6.40 -5.83 29.12
N ALA A 294 -7.16 -6.80 28.61
CA ALA A 294 -6.83 -7.50 27.35
C ALA A 294 -6.72 -6.57 26.12
N ARG A 295 -7.45 -5.45 26.07
CA ARG A 295 -7.30 -4.43 25.00
C ARG A 295 -6.04 -3.59 25.21
N SER A 296 -5.72 -3.24 26.46
CA SER A 296 -4.49 -2.54 26.84
C SER A 296 -3.27 -3.40 26.51
N ASP A 297 -3.32 -4.69 26.85
CA ASP A 297 -2.30 -5.68 26.57
C ASP A 297 -2.15 -5.89 25.07
N ARG A 298 -3.25 -6.07 24.32
CA ARG A 298 -3.18 -6.13 22.84
C ARG A 298 -2.62 -4.86 22.20
N ARG A 299 -2.90 -3.67 22.77
CA ARG A 299 -2.32 -2.40 22.28
C ARG A 299 -0.84 -2.31 22.63
N ARG A 300 -0.44 -2.77 23.81
CA ARG A 300 0.95 -2.84 24.27
C ARG A 300 1.73 -3.85 23.43
N ASP A 301 1.18 -5.03 23.18
CA ASP A 301 1.73 -6.05 22.29
C ASP A 301 1.84 -5.56 20.86
N ARG A 302 0.82 -4.85 20.36
CA ARG A 302 0.88 -4.24 19.02
C ARG A 302 1.97 -3.18 18.94
N ARG A 303 2.05 -2.26 19.91
CA ARG A 303 3.12 -1.24 19.97
C ARG A 303 4.49 -1.87 20.11
N ARG A 304 4.62 -2.93 20.93
CA ARG A 304 5.84 -3.71 21.09
C ARG A 304 6.24 -4.37 19.77
N ARG A 305 5.31 -5.02 19.06
CA ARG A 305 5.53 -5.61 17.73
C ARG A 305 5.89 -4.55 16.68
N GLU A 306 5.20 -3.40 16.67
CA GLU A 306 5.48 -2.30 15.75
C GLU A 306 6.86 -1.68 16.00
N ALA A 307 7.23 -1.45 17.26
CA ALA A 307 8.56 -1.00 17.66
C ALA A 307 9.65 -2.03 17.33
N GLN A 308 9.35 -3.31 17.56
CA GLN A 308 10.25 -4.42 17.26
C GLN A 308 10.45 -4.60 15.75
N GLN A 309 9.40 -4.42 14.96
CA GLN A 309 9.48 -4.36 13.50
C GLN A 309 10.21 -3.10 13.00
N ALA A 310 10.09 -1.96 13.68
CA ALA A 310 10.82 -0.74 13.34
C ALA A 310 12.32 -0.88 13.62
N GLU A 311 12.67 -1.48 14.75
CA GLU A 311 14.05 -1.81 15.11
C GLU A 311 14.63 -2.88 14.16
N ASP A 312 13.87 -3.93 13.83
CA ASP A 312 14.25 -4.93 12.84
C ASP A 312 14.45 -4.31 11.45
N ARG A 313 13.63 -3.31 11.07
CA ARG A 313 13.82 -2.52 9.85
C ARG A 313 15.11 -1.71 9.93
N ARG A 314 15.40 -1.03 11.04
CA ARG A 314 16.65 -0.27 11.22
C ARG A 314 17.87 -1.18 11.13
N ARG A 315 17.86 -2.36 11.78
CA ARG A 315 18.93 -3.36 11.70
C ARG A 315 19.10 -3.93 10.28
N SER A 316 17.98 -4.15 9.58
CA SER A 316 18.00 -4.54 8.17
C SER A 316 18.56 -3.44 7.28
N GLU A 317 18.21 -2.18 7.56
CA GLU A 317 18.72 -1.00 6.86
C GLU A 317 20.21 -0.81 7.15
N GLU A 318 20.69 -1.02 8.38
CA GLU A 318 22.13 -1.01 8.71
C GLU A 318 22.89 -2.12 7.97
N ALA A 319 22.31 -3.31 7.83
CA ALA A 319 22.85 -4.39 6.98
C ALA A 319 22.79 -4.05 5.47
N ALA A 320 21.70 -3.46 5.00
CA ALA A 320 21.51 -3.03 3.61
C ALA A 320 22.30 -1.76 3.27
N ILE A 321 22.63 -0.90 4.24
CA ILE A 321 23.50 0.28 4.10
C ILE A 321 24.93 -0.19 3.81
N ARG A 322 25.36 -1.35 4.32
CA ARG A 322 26.61 -1.99 3.86
C ARG A 322 26.51 -2.43 2.39
N GLN A 323 25.40 -3.04 1.95
CA GLN A 323 25.18 -3.29 0.51
C GLN A 323 25.25 -1.99 -0.33
N ARG A 324 24.79 -0.85 0.22
CA ARG A 324 24.80 0.47 -0.46
C ARG A 324 26.17 1.15 -0.47
N HIS A 325 26.99 1.01 0.57
CA HIS A 325 28.34 1.57 0.62
C HIS A 325 29.38 0.74 -0.14
N LEU A 326 29.08 -0.53 -0.44
CA LEU A 326 29.96 -1.45 -1.15
C LEU A 326 29.68 -1.52 -2.65
N GLY A 327 29.39 -0.37 -3.25
CA GLY A 327 29.66 -0.15 -4.67
C GLY A 327 31.16 -0.28 -5.02
N VAL A 328 32.00 -0.31 -3.99
CA VAL A 328 33.39 -0.77 -4.04
C VAL A 328 33.40 -2.16 -3.39
N ALA A 329 33.76 -3.20 -4.14
CA ALA A 329 34.00 -4.58 -3.70
C ALA A 329 33.53 -4.94 -2.27
N ALA A 330 32.45 -5.73 -2.15
CA ALA A 330 32.03 -6.28 -0.87
C ALA A 330 33.24 -6.88 -0.12
N PRO A 331 33.45 -6.59 1.18
CA PRO A 331 34.63 -7.04 1.90
C PRO A 331 34.66 -8.56 1.86
N ALA A 332 35.82 -9.12 1.52
CA ALA A 332 36.00 -10.56 1.35
C ALA A 332 35.78 -11.37 2.64
N VAL A 333 35.64 -10.69 3.79
CA VAL A 333 35.59 -11.31 5.12
C VAL A 333 34.34 -10.84 5.87
N GLU A 334 33.64 -11.79 6.46
CA GLU A 334 32.52 -11.55 7.38
C GLU A 334 33.02 -10.71 8.59
N PRO A 335 32.34 -9.63 8.98
CA PRO A 335 32.74 -8.83 10.12
C PRO A 335 32.73 -9.67 11.41
N PRO A 336 33.70 -9.47 12.32
CA PRO A 336 33.93 -10.36 13.48
C PRO A 336 32.82 -10.32 14.55
N ASP A 337 31.89 -9.37 14.50
CA ASP A 337 30.79 -9.26 15.47
C ASP A 337 29.42 -9.62 14.84
N PRO A 338 28.88 -10.82 15.11
CA PRO A 338 27.58 -11.27 14.60
C PRO A 338 26.37 -10.64 15.31
N SER A 339 26.56 -9.87 16.39
CA SER A 339 25.47 -9.31 17.22
C SER A 339 24.66 -8.20 16.53
N ILE A 340 25.19 -7.60 15.46
CA ILE A 340 24.56 -6.50 14.71
C ILE A 340 23.33 -6.98 13.90
N HIS A 341 23.17 -8.29 13.73
CA HIS A 341 22.35 -8.84 12.65
C HIS A 341 21.19 -9.73 13.10
N GLU A 342 20.90 -9.83 14.40
CA GLU A 342 19.77 -10.62 14.87
C GLU A 342 18.46 -9.82 14.85
N LEU A 343 17.48 -10.34 14.11
CA LEU A 343 16.11 -9.85 14.10
C LEU A 343 15.37 -10.37 15.31
N HIS A 344 14.51 -9.52 15.84
CA HIS A 344 13.62 -9.90 16.91
C HIS A 344 12.42 -10.74 16.41
N GLY A 345 12.02 -10.58 15.15
CA GLY A 345 11.02 -11.40 14.48
C GLY A 345 11.63 -12.31 13.42
N ALA A 346 11.20 -13.58 13.41
CA ALA A 346 11.61 -14.51 12.36
C ALA A 346 11.10 -14.03 10.99
N ARG A 347 11.99 -14.06 10.00
CA ARG A 347 11.75 -13.65 8.62
C ARG A 347 11.86 -14.88 7.71
N THR A 348 11.12 -14.91 6.61
CA THR A 348 11.12 -16.06 5.68
C THR A 348 12.25 -15.94 4.67
N CYS A 349 13.11 -16.96 4.54
CA CYS A 349 14.20 -16.97 3.56
C CYS A 349 13.67 -16.92 2.14
N TYR A 350 14.28 -16.10 1.28
CA TYR A 350 13.88 -15.97 -0.11
C TYR A 350 14.06 -17.27 -0.92
N VAL A 351 15.12 -18.04 -0.66
CA VAL A 351 15.45 -19.28 -1.41
C VAL A 351 14.74 -20.51 -0.83
N CYS A 352 15.07 -20.90 0.41
CA CYS A 352 14.57 -22.15 1.00
C CYS A 352 13.25 -22.02 1.76
N LYS A 353 12.70 -20.79 1.89
CA LYS A 353 11.47 -20.47 2.62
C LYS A 353 11.46 -20.81 4.11
N ARG A 354 12.60 -21.21 4.70
CA ARG A 354 12.72 -21.42 6.16
C ARG A 354 12.70 -20.08 6.92
N PRO A 355 12.08 -20.02 8.11
CA PRO A 355 12.19 -18.86 8.99
C PRO A 355 13.63 -18.72 9.53
N TYR A 356 14.12 -17.48 9.64
CA TYR A 356 15.43 -17.16 10.22
C TYR A 356 15.38 -15.81 10.94
N THR A 357 16.19 -15.66 11.99
CA THR A 357 16.34 -14.41 12.75
C THR A 357 17.71 -13.77 12.54
N ARG A 358 18.76 -14.57 12.30
CA ARG A 358 20.11 -14.06 12.05
C ARG A 358 20.28 -13.62 10.59
N LEU A 359 20.53 -12.33 10.35
CA LEU A 359 20.86 -11.80 9.04
C LEU A 359 22.30 -12.13 8.66
N HIS A 360 22.55 -12.29 7.36
CA HIS A 360 23.89 -12.32 6.80
C HIS A 360 24.37 -10.90 6.53
N PHE A 361 25.67 -10.61 6.73
CA PHE A 361 26.24 -9.27 6.58
C PHE A 361 26.00 -8.63 5.21
N PHE A 362 25.83 -9.47 4.17
CA PHE A 362 25.55 -9.04 2.80
C PHE A 362 24.12 -9.31 2.32
N TYR A 363 23.40 -10.29 2.88
CA TYR A 363 22.08 -10.69 2.38
C TYR A 363 21.05 -10.67 3.51
N ASP A 364 20.17 -9.69 3.50
CA ASP A 364 19.17 -9.48 4.55
C ASP A 364 17.82 -10.19 4.27
N ARG A 365 17.70 -10.84 3.10
CA ARG A 365 16.54 -11.63 2.65
C ARG A 365 16.81 -13.13 2.55
N LEU A 366 18.01 -13.57 2.88
CA LEU A 366 18.41 -14.99 2.87
C LEU A 366 18.75 -15.45 4.29
N CYS A 367 18.38 -16.69 4.63
CA CYS A 367 18.89 -17.30 5.85
C CYS A 367 20.41 -17.46 5.76
N PRO A 368 21.15 -17.55 6.88
CA PRO A 368 22.61 -17.62 6.88
C PRO A 368 23.18 -18.69 5.94
N GLU A 369 22.59 -19.88 5.89
CA GLU A 369 23.04 -20.96 5.00
C GLU A 369 22.90 -20.62 3.51
N CYS A 370 21.71 -20.14 3.11
CA CYS A 370 21.48 -19.76 1.71
C CYS A 370 22.31 -18.54 1.33
N ALA A 371 22.46 -17.59 2.25
CA ALA A 371 23.25 -16.39 2.06
C ALA A 371 24.73 -16.71 1.88
N ALA A 372 25.31 -17.52 2.75
CA ALA A 372 26.71 -17.94 2.68
C ALA A 372 26.98 -18.71 1.37
N ARG A 373 26.09 -19.62 0.99
CA ARG A 373 26.20 -20.36 -0.29
C ARG A 373 26.14 -19.43 -1.50
N SER A 374 25.17 -18.50 -1.53
CA SER A 374 25.06 -17.52 -2.62
C SER A 374 26.26 -16.58 -2.65
N TYR A 375 26.75 -16.13 -1.48
CA TYR A 375 27.87 -15.22 -1.37
C TYR A 375 29.17 -15.87 -1.86
N ALA A 376 29.45 -17.10 -1.43
CA ALA A 376 30.63 -17.86 -1.85
C ALA A 376 30.73 -18.00 -3.37
N ARG A 377 29.59 -18.21 -4.05
CA ARG A 377 29.54 -18.40 -5.51
C ARG A 377 29.66 -17.12 -6.34
N ARG A 378 29.60 -15.93 -5.72
CA ARG A 378 29.72 -14.65 -6.46
C ARG A 378 31.08 -14.49 -7.15
N GLY A 379 32.11 -15.07 -6.55
CA GLY A 379 33.48 -15.05 -7.06
C GLY A 379 33.76 -16.15 -8.08
N ASP A 380 32.82 -17.06 -8.36
CA ASP A 380 33.08 -18.22 -9.20
C ASP A 380 33.51 -17.78 -10.61
N VAL A 381 34.64 -18.30 -11.07
CA VAL A 381 35.13 -18.09 -12.43
C VAL A 381 35.04 -19.41 -13.18
N LEU A 382 34.33 -19.39 -14.30
CA LEU A 382 34.29 -20.52 -15.24
C LEU A 382 35.17 -20.18 -16.44
N ASP A 383 35.80 -21.21 -17.00
CA ASP A 383 36.43 -21.12 -18.31
C ASP A 383 35.43 -21.55 -19.39
N LEU A 384 34.93 -20.57 -20.13
CA LEU A 384 34.02 -20.75 -21.27
C LEU A 384 34.70 -20.42 -22.60
N ARG A 385 36.05 -20.39 -22.66
CA ARG A 385 36.75 -20.20 -23.93
C ARG A 385 36.34 -21.26 -24.95
N GLY A 386 36.09 -20.81 -26.17
CA GLY A 386 35.61 -21.66 -27.27
C GLY A 386 34.12 -22.00 -27.20
N ARG A 387 33.38 -21.54 -26.18
CA ARG A 387 31.92 -21.69 -26.09
C ARG A 387 31.19 -20.52 -26.72
N VAL A 388 30.03 -20.79 -27.31
CA VAL A 388 29.13 -19.79 -27.89
C VAL A 388 27.85 -19.70 -27.07
N ALA A 389 27.48 -18.48 -26.67
CA ALA A 389 26.27 -18.19 -25.92
C ALA A 389 25.35 -17.21 -26.65
N LEU A 390 24.05 -17.44 -26.60
CA LEU A 390 23.00 -16.52 -27.06
C LEU A 390 22.22 -16.00 -25.85
N VAL A 391 22.15 -14.68 -25.68
CA VAL A 391 21.40 -14.03 -24.59
C VAL A 391 20.37 -13.07 -25.16
N THR A 392 19.08 -13.33 -24.90
CA THR A 392 18.02 -12.41 -25.32
C THR A 392 17.80 -11.30 -24.30
N GLY A 393 17.61 -10.07 -24.78
CA GLY A 393 17.37 -8.90 -23.92
C GLY A 393 18.62 -8.44 -23.16
N GLY A 394 19.79 -8.46 -23.81
CA GLY A 394 21.07 -8.16 -23.15
C GLY A 394 21.45 -6.68 -23.04
N ARG A 395 20.53 -5.74 -23.34
CA ARG A 395 20.81 -4.29 -23.32
C ARG A 395 20.95 -3.71 -21.91
N ILE A 396 20.12 -4.16 -20.97
CA ILE A 396 20.03 -3.60 -19.61
C ILE A 396 19.74 -4.69 -18.57
N LYS A 397 19.88 -4.34 -17.30
CA LYS A 397 19.50 -5.16 -16.13
C LYS A 397 20.17 -6.56 -16.18
N ILE A 398 19.41 -7.62 -15.90
CA ILE A 398 19.91 -9.01 -15.76
C ILE A 398 20.60 -9.47 -17.04
N GLY A 399 20.00 -9.25 -18.22
CA GLY A 399 20.55 -9.72 -19.48
C GLY A 399 21.94 -9.15 -19.78
N HIS A 400 22.14 -7.85 -19.51
CA HIS A 400 23.45 -7.20 -19.66
C HIS A 400 24.50 -7.84 -18.76
N GLN A 401 24.16 -8.08 -17.49
CA GLN A 401 25.08 -8.68 -16.53
C GLN A 401 25.41 -10.14 -16.82
N VAL A 402 24.41 -10.92 -17.28
CA VAL A 402 24.63 -12.30 -17.74
C VAL A 402 25.58 -12.32 -18.93
N ALA A 403 25.35 -11.46 -19.94
CA ALA A 403 26.22 -11.35 -21.09
C ALA A 403 27.66 -10.96 -20.69
N LEU A 404 27.84 -9.96 -19.83
CA LEU A 404 29.15 -9.57 -19.31
C LEU A 404 29.85 -10.71 -18.56
N ARG A 405 29.13 -11.46 -17.73
CA ARG A 405 29.72 -12.58 -16.99
C ARG A 405 30.22 -13.66 -17.95
N LEU A 406 29.43 -14.02 -18.96
CA LEU A 406 29.80 -14.98 -19.99
C LEU A 406 31.01 -14.50 -20.83
N LEU A 407 31.04 -13.22 -21.19
CA LEU A 407 32.16 -12.59 -21.88
C LEU A 407 33.44 -12.62 -21.01
N ARG A 408 33.35 -12.25 -19.73
CA ARG A 408 34.47 -12.29 -18.77
C ARG A 408 34.97 -13.71 -18.49
N TRP A 409 34.11 -14.71 -18.64
CA TRP A 409 34.46 -16.13 -18.57
C TRP A 409 35.05 -16.70 -19.86
N GLY A 410 35.15 -15.93 -20.95
CA GLY A 410 35.82 -16.39 -22.17
C GLY A 410 34.90 -16.83 -23.32
N ALA A 411 33.57 -16.82 -23.15
CA ALA A 411 32.63 -17.19 -24.20
C ALA A 411 32.56 -16.17 -25.35
N ARG A 412 32.25 -16.61 -26.57
CA ARG A 412 31.64 -15.75 -27.61
C ARG A 412 30.17 -15.55 -27.25
N VAL A 413 29.70 -14.31 -27.23
CA VAL A 413 28.34 -13.98 -26.80
C VAL A 413 27.62 -13.19 -27.88
N ILE A 414 26.48 -13.73 -28.31
CA ILE A 414 25.51 -13.09 -29.19
C ILE A 414 24.39 -12.53 -28.30
N VAL A 415 24.23 -11.21 -28.32
CA VAL A 415 23.20 -10.50 -27.57
C VAL A 415 22.09 -10.05 -28.52
N THR A 416 20.82 -10.29 -28.16
CA THR A 416 19.69 -9.71 -28.90
C THR A 416 19.00 -8.60 -28.11
N THR A 417 18.56 -7.56 -28.80
CA THR A 417 17.83 -6.43 -28.21
C THR A 417 17.08 -5.65 -29.30
N ARG A 418 16.04 -4.89 -28.92
CA ARG A 418 15.38 -3.93 -29.83
C ARG A 418 16.22 -2.68 -30.10
N PHE A 419 17.08 -2.30 -29.15
CA PHE A 419 17.90 -1.09 -29.22
C PHE A 419 19.39 -1.52 -29.18
N ALA A 420 19.94 -1.79 -30.36
CA ALA A 420 21.25 -2.42 -30.51
C ALA A 420 22.40 -1.42 -30.35
N ARG A 421 22.20 -0.16 -30.76
CA ARG A 421 23.22 0.89 -30.59
C ARG A 421 23.37 1.32 -29.14
N ASP A 422 22.26 1.45 -28.42
CA ASP A 422 22.31 1.69 -26.97
C ASP A 422 23.03 0.55 -26.25
N ALA A 423 22.77 -0.71 -26.62
CA ALA A 423 23.50 -1.85 -26.07
C ALA A 423 25.00 -1.77 -26.36
N ALA A 424 25.39 -1.47 -27.61
CA ALA A 424 26.80 -1.33 -27.99
C ALA A 424 27.52 -0.27 -27.15
N ARG A 425 26.90 0.89 -26.93
CA ARG A 425 27.45 1.95 -26.06
C ARG A 425 27.59 1.51 -24.60
N ARG A 426 26.61 0.76 -24.08
CA ARG A 426 26.66 0.23 -22.71
C ARG A 426 27.78 -0.79 -22.51
N PHE A 427 27.97 -1.71 -23.44
CA PHE A 427 29.12 -2.63 -23.39
C PHE A 427 30.44 -1.88 -23.54
N ALA A 428 30.50 -0.89 -24.42
CA ALA A 428 31.70 -0.06 -24.62
C ALA A 428 32.08 0.78 -23.39
N ALA A 429 31.12 1.08 -22.52
CA ALA A 429 31.36 1.82 -21.27
C ALA A 429 31.96 0.95 -20.16
N GLU A 430 32.03 -0.37 -20.32
CA GLU A 430 32.66 -1.26 -19.35
C GLU A 430 34.19 -1.10 -19.41
N PRO A 431 34.89 -1.02 -18.25
CA PRO A 431 36.34 -0.78 -18.21
C PRO A 431 37.18 -1.80 -18.97
N ASP A 432 36.72 -3.05 -19.03
CA ASP A 432 37.37 -4.22 -19.64
C ASP A 432 36.82 -4.52 -21.04
N PHE A 433 36.09 -3.59 -21.67
CA PHE A 433 35.51 -3.77 -23.01
C PHE A 433 36.54 -4.21 -24.05
N ALA A 434 37.75 -3.66 -24.01
CA ALA A 434 38.82 -4.01 -24.94
C ALA A 434 39.19 -5.51 -24.90
N GLU A 435 39.00 -6.19 -23.77
CA GLU A 435 39.35 -7.59 -23.56
C GLU A 435 38.34 -8.58 -24.17
N PHE A 436 37.08 -8.17 -24.31
CA PHE A 436 36.01 -9.05 -24.78
C PHE A 436 35.30 -8.59 -26.05
N ARG A 437 35.57 -7.37 -26.56
CA ARG A 437 34.86 -6.79 -27.71
C ARG A 437 34.81 -7.69 -28.95
N GLU A 438 35.88 -8.44 -29.24
CA GLU A 438 35.96 -9.32 -30.42
C GLU A 438 35.08 -10.57 -30.30
N ARG A 439 34.64 -10.88 -29.08
CA ARG A 439 33.76 -12.01 -28.76
C ARG A 439 32.30 -11.59 -28.59
N LEU A 440 31.98 -10.29 -28.74
CA LEU A 440 30.63 -9.76 -28.60
C LEU A 440 30.00 -9.47 -29.96
N GLU A 441 28.82 -10.04 -30.19
CA GLU A 441 27.95 -9.76 -31.33
C GLU A 441 26.61 -9.23 -30.82
N ILE A 442 26.08 -8.15 -31.41
CA ILE A 442 24.80 -7.54 -31.01
C ILE A 442 23.85 -7.55 -32.22
N VAL A 443 22.68 -8.16 -32.02
CA VAL A 443 21.67 -8.34 -33.06
C VAL A 443 20.41 -7.54 -32.70
N ALA A 444 20.00 -6.63 -33.59
CA ALA A 444 18.73 -5.92 -33.45
C ALA A 444 17.56 -6.86 -33.79
N LEU A 445 16.83 -7.32 -32.77
CA LEU A 445 15.73 -8.27 -32.92
C LEU A 445 14.54 -7.87 -32.03
N ASP A 446 13.40 -7.62 -32.67
CA ASP A 446 12.12 -7.45 -31.98
C ASP A 446 11.40 -8.80 -31.89
N LEU A 447 11.30 -9.33 -30.67
CA LEU A 447 10.67 -10.63 -30.42
C LEU A 447 9.16 -10.66 -30.67
N ARG A 448 8.53 -9.51 -30.94
CA ARG A 448 7.14 -9.46 -31.43
C ARG A 448 7.03 -9.91 -32.90
N GLN A 449 8.12 -9.81 -33.66
CA GLN A 449 8.16 -10.17 -35.08
C GLN A 449 8.64 -11.62 -35.25
N ILE A 450 7.76 -12.57 -34.93
CA ILE A 450 8.08 -14.01 -34.94
C ILE A 450 8.74 -14.51 -36.25
N PRO A 451 8.33 -14.07 -37.47
CA PRO A 451 9.03 -14.45 -38.70
C PRO A 451 10.52 -14.09 -38.70
N ARG A 452 10.90 -12.97 -38.07
CA ARG A 452 12.31 -12.58 -37.93
C ARG A 452 13.04 -13.42 -36.87
N VAL A 453 12.35 -13.83 -35.81
CA VAL A 453 12.92 -14.77 -34.81
C VAL A 453 13.21 -16.13 -35.46
N GLU A 454 12.29 -16.63 -36.28
CA GLU A 454 12.48 -17.85 -37.08
C GLU A 454 13.65 -17.70 -38.06
N ALA A 455 13.71 -16.61 -38.83
CA ALA A 455 14.80 -16.34 -39.76
C ALA A 455 16.16 -16.22 -39.05
N PHE A 456 16.19 -15.55 -37.90
CA PHE A 456 17.38 -15.45 -37.06
C PHE A 456 17.84 -16.82 -36.55
N ALA A 457 16.93 -17.65 -36.06
CA ALA A 457 17.28 -19.00 -35.59
C ALA A 457 17.78 -19.89 -36.74
N ALA A 458 17.17 -19.80 -37.93
CA ALA A 458 17.62 -20.52 -39.12
C ALA A 458 19.02 -20.07 -39.57
N ARG A 459 19.30 -18.76 -39.52
CA ARG A 459 20.65 -18.22 -39.78
C ARG A 459 21.67 -18.81 -38.81
N LEU A 460 21.39 -18.78 -37.51
CA LEU A 460 22.30 -19.35 -36.52
C LEU A 460 22.52 -20.86 -36.70
N ASP A 461 21.50 -21.64 -37.07
CA ASP A 461 21.67 -23.06 -37.34
C ASP A 461 22.55 -23.36 -38.56
N ALA A 462 22.55 -22.45 -39.55
CA ALA A 462 23.39 -22.54 -40.72
C ALA A 462 24.83 -22.06 -40.48
N GLU A 463 25.01 -20.98 -39.73
CA GLU A 463 26.31 -20.30 -39.57
C GLU A 463 27.13 -20.80 -38.39
N LEU A 464 26.48 -21.19 -37.28
CA LEU A 464 27.21 -21.59 -36.08
C LEU A 464 27.63 -23.06 -36.15
N PRO A 465 28.89 -23.38 -35.83
CA PRO A 465 29.32 -24.77 -35.70
C PRO A 465 28.57 -25.47 -34.55
N ALA A 466 28.37 -24.76 -33.44
CA ALA A 466 27.58 -25.19 -32.30
C ALA A 466 27.08 -23.98 -31.49
N LEU A 467 26.02 -24.20 -30.70
CA LEU A 467 25.56 -23.26 -29.66
C LEU A 467 25.57 -23.95 -28.30
N ASP A 468 26.38 -23.47 -27.37
CA ASP A 468 26.56 -24.12 -26.07
C ASP A 468 25.57 -23.63 -25.02
N ILE A 469 25.19 -22.35 -25.07
CA ILE A 469 24.36 -21.72 -24.04
C ILE A 469 23.28 -20.87 -24.70
N LEU A 470 22.02 -21.10 -24.34
CA LEU A 470 20.88 -20.27 -24.71
C LEU A 470 20.22 -19.71 -23.46
N VAL A 471 20.23 -18.38 -23.31
CA VAL A 471 19.55 -17.67 -22.22
C VAL A 471 18.37 -16.89 -22.77
N ASN A 472 17.16 -17.43 -22.56
CA ASN A 472 15.92 -16.73 -22.85
C ASN A 472 15.59 -15.78 -21.69
N ASN A 473 16.17 -14.57 -21.72
CA ASN A 473 16.04 -13.56 -20.67
C ASN A 473 15.06 -12.42 -21.03
N ALA A 474 14.91 -12.08 -22.31
CA ALA A 474 14.03 -10.99 -22.73
C ALA A 474 12.59 -11.21 -22.20
N ALA A 475 12.02 -10.16 -21.63
CA ALA A 475 10.66 -10.20 -21.12
C ALA A 475 9.99 -8.82 -21.19
N GLN A 476 8.69 -8.83 -21.45
CA GLN A 476 7.78 -7.72 -21.20
C GLN A 476 6.90 -8.07 -19.99
N THR A 477 7.02 -7.27 -18.94
CA THR A 477 6.21 -7.38 -17.72
C THR A 477 5.24 -6.22 -17.59
N VAL A 478 5.63 -5.05 -18.11
CA VAL A 478 4.84 -3.83 -18.15
C VAL A 478 4.80 -3.30 -19.57
N HIS A 479 3.62 -3.01 -20.10
CA HIS A 479 3.53 -2.27 -21.36
C HIS A 479 4.02 -0.83 -21.19
N ARG A 480 5.00 -0.50 -22.02
CA ARG A 480 5.62 0.80 -22.15
C ARG A 480 5.27 1.31 -23.54
N PRO A 481 4.53 2.43 -23.65
CA PRO A 481 4.12 2.92 -24.94
C PRO A 481 5.33 3.55 -25.67
N PRO A 482 5.25 3.81 -26.97
CA PRO A 482 6.37 4.33 -27.76
C PRO A 482 7.01 5.59 -27.17
N GLU A 483 6.24 6.47 -26.53
CA GLU A 483 6.70 7.72 -25.92
C GLU A 483 7.68 7.47 -24.76
N PHE A 484 7.56 6.31 -24.10
CA PHE A 484 8.52 5.89 -23.09
C PHE A 484 9.92 5.68 -23.69
N TYR A 485 10.01 5.33 -24.97
CA TYR A 485 11.24 5.03 -25.67
C TYR A 485 11.68 6.15 -26.63
N ALA A 486 11.04 7.32 -26.61
CA ALA A 486 11.25 8.37 -27.62
C ALA A 486 12.73 8.73 -27.85
N ALA A 487 13.49 9.00 -26.79
CA ALA A 487 14.92 9.30 -26.90
C ALA A 487 15.74 8.11 -27.44
N LEU A 488 15.43 6.89 -26.98
CA LEU A 488 16.09 5.68 -27.47
C LEU A 488 15.78 5.41 -28.94
N LEU A 489 14.54 5.65 -29.38
CA LEU A 489 14.13 5.50 -30.77
C LEU A 489 14.84 6.50 -31.67
N ALA A 490 14.95 7.76 -31.25
CA ALA A 490 15.72 8.78 -31.96
C ALA A 490 17.20 8.39 -32.08
N ASP A 491 17.80 7.89 -31.01
CA ASP A 491 19.19 7.44 -31.00
C ASP A 491 19.44 6.22 -31.90
N GLU A 492 18.50 5.25 -31.93
CA GLU A 492 18.58 4.10 -32.84
C GLU A 492 18.34 4.50 -34.31
N ALA A 493 17.70 5.63 -34.58
CA ALA A 493 17.47 6.14 -35.92
C ALA A 493 18.67 6.91 -36.52
N ALA A 494 19.67 7.30 -35.72
CA ALA A 494 20.81 8.13 -36.15
C ALA A 494 22.15 7.33 -36.29
N PRO A 495 22.42 6.64 -37.43
CA PRO A 495 23.59 5.75 -37.61
C PRO A 495 24.93 6.42 -37.43
N GLU A 496 25.05 7.65 -37.92
CA GLU A 496 26.24 8.49 -37.84
C GLU A 496 26.68 8.79 -36.41
N ALA A 497 25.80 8.62 -35.42
CA ALA A 497 26.09 8.86 -34.00
C ALA A 497 26.79 7.68 -33.29
N LEU A 498 27.16 6.60 -34.00
CA LEU A 498 27.90 5.47 -33.42
C LEU A 498 29.31 5.36 -34.02
N ALA A 499 30.32 5.25 -33.16
CA ALA A 499 31.71 5.10 -33.60
C ALA A 499 31.90 3.84 -34.46
N PRO A 500 32.75 3.85 -35.50
CA PRO A 500 32.93 2.70 -36.41
C PRO A 500 33.26 1.38 -35.71
N ALA A 501 34.06 1.43 -34.64
CA ALA A 501 34.42 0.26 -33.84
C ALA A 501 33.23 -0.37 -33.08
N LEU A 502 32.18 0.39 -32.82
CA LEU A 502 30.94 -0.12 -32.21
C LEU A 502 29.93 -0.56 -33.28
N GLN A 503 29.95 0.07 -34.45
CA GLN A 503 29.14 -0.34 -35.59
C GLN A 503 29.50 -1.76 -36.05
N SER A 504 30.78 -2.17 -35.95
CA SER A 504 31.22 -3.53 -36.28
C SER A 504 30.67 -4.62 -35.33
N LEU A 505 30.13 -4.26 -34.16
CA LEU A 505 29.47 -5.21 -33.28
C LEU A 505 28.06 -5.56 -33.76
N LEU A 506 27.47 -4.77 -34.67
CA LEU A 506 26.08 -4.87 -35.08
C LEU A 506 25.94 -5.71 -36.34
N VAL A 507 25.18 -6.81 -36.27
CA VAL A 507 24.97 -7.72 -37.42
C VAL A 507 23.70 -7.41 -38.21
N GLU A 508 22.73 -6.76 -37.57
CA GLU A 508 21.51 -6.25 -38.22
C GLU A 508 21.12 -4.93 -37.53
N SER A 509 20.85 -3.87 -38.29
CA SER A 509 20.20 -2.66 -37.76
C SER A 509 18.79 -2.56 -38.32
N HIS A 510 17.80 -2.85 -37.49
CA HIS A 510 16.44 -2.44 -37.76
C HIS A 510 16.18 -1.14 -37.02
N VAL A 511 16.02 -0.05 -37.76
CA VAL A 511 15.47 1.18 -37.21
C VAL A 511 13.98 0.92 -37.00
N PRO A 512 13.47 0.94 -35.76
CA PRO A 512 12.03 0.96 -35.55
C PRO A 512 11.47 2.15 -36.35
N GLY A 513 10.37 1.97 -37.07
CA GLY A 513 9.88 2.94 -38.07
C GLY A 513 9.78 4.39 -37.59
N ASP A 514 9.52 5.31 -38.52
CA ASP A 514 9.49 6.75 -38.28
C ASP A 514 8.43 7.13 -37.22
N ILE A 515 8.84 7.25 -35.95
CA ILE A 515 7.98 7.73 -34.87
C ILE A 515 8.64 8.95 -34.25
N SER A 516 8.33 10.12 -34.81
CA SER A 516 8.55 11.41 -34.16
C SER A 516 7.60 11.51 -32.97
N LEU A 517 8.13 11.38 -31.75
CA LEU A 517 7.35 11.48 -30.53
C LEU A 517 7.81 12.67 -29.72
N ALA A 518 6.89 13.60 -29.49
CA ALA A 518 7.10 14.69 -28.55
C ALA A 518 7.35 14.13 -27.14
N GLU A 519 8.14 14.85 -26.34
CA GLU A 519 8.32 14.53 -24.92
C GLU A 519 6.95 14.43 -24.24
N HIS A 520 6.68 13.28 -23.60
CA HIS A 520 5.43 13.04 -22.91
C HIS A 520 5.58 13.32 -21.41
N PRO A 521 4.70 14.12 -20.77
CA PRO A 521 4.84 14.51 -19.35
C PRO A 521 4.95 13.34 -18.38
N LEU A 522 4.31 12.20 -18.69
CA LEU A 522 4.38 10.99 -17.86
C LEU A 522 5.68 10.19 -18.02
N PHE A 523 6.49 10.50 -19.04
CA PHE A 523 7.73 9.80 -19.38
C PHE A 523 8.86 10.83 -19.66
N PRO A 524 9.30 11.57 -18.64
CA PRO A 524 10.33 12.59 -18.81
C PRO A 524 11.65 11.95 -19.25
N GLN A 525 12.08 12.22 -20.49
CA GLN A 525 13.26 11.58 -21.10
C GLN A 525 14.59 11.94 -20.39
N ARG A 526 14.59 13.02 -19.60
CA ARG A 526 15.77 13.50 -18.84
C ARG A 526 15.88 12.95 -17.41
N SER A 527 14.92 12.13 -16.98
CA SER A 527 14.92 11.47 -15.66
C SER A 527 15.18 9.98 -15.80
N ASP A 528 15.82 9.36 -14.80
CA ASP A 528 16.29 7.97 -14.87
C ASP A 528 15.80 7.14 -13.68
N ASP A 529 15.36 5.90 -13.92
CA ASP A 529 14.98 4.89 -12.92
C ASP A 529 16.16 4.22 -12.17
N GLY A 530 17.39 4.69 -12.42
CA GLY A 530 18.64 4.13 -11.92
C GLY A 530 19.26 3.07 -12.86
N PHE A 531 18.59 2.70 -13.95
CA PHE A 531 19.05 1.72 -14.93
C PHE A 531 19.25 2.31 -16.35
N GLY A 532 19.21 3.63 -16.51
CA GLY A 532 19.29 4.24 -17.83
C GLY A 532 17.96 4.25 -18.57
N GLN A 533 16.81 4.27 -17.86
CA GLN A 533 15.48 4.34 -18.48
C GLN A 533 14.64 5.49 -17.94
N PRO A 534 13.74 6.09 -18.75
CA PRO A 534 12.83 7.12 -18.28
C PRO A 534 11.97 6.69 -17.09
N LEU A 535 11.58 7.64 -16.25
CA LEU A 535 10.63 7.37 -15.16
C LEU A 535 9.22 7.10 -15.69
N ASP A 536 8.50 6.19 -15.04
CA ASP A 536 7.06 5.97 -15.24
C ASP A 536 6.28 6.81 -14.23
N LEU A 537 5.75 7.96 -14.65
CA LEU A 537 4.97 8.82 -13.74
C LEU A 537 3.45 8.54 -13.80
N ARG A 538 3.01 7.47 -14.48
CA ARG A 538 1.60 7.08 -14.49
C ARG A 538 1.12 6.76 -13.07
N GLU A 539 -0.14 7.01 -12.77
CA GLU A 539 -0.75 6.56 -11.50
C GLU A 539 -0.83 5.02 -11.42
N ARG A 540 -1.01 4.38 -12.58
CA ARG A 540 -1.15 2.93 -12.72
C ARG A 540 -0.57 2.45 -14.05
N ASN A 541 0.11 1.32 -14.03
CA ASN A 541 0.61 0.62 -15.21
C ASN A 541 0.19 -0.87 -15.18
N SER A 542 0.59 -1.62 -16.19
CA SER A 542 0.21 -3.02 -16.39
C SER A 542 0.55 -3.97 -15.25
N TRP A 543 1.53 -3.63 -14.42
CA TRP A 543 1.87 -4.38 -13.21
C TRP A 543 0.71 -4.46 -12.21
N ARG A 544 -0.22 -3.50 -12.28
CA ARG A 544 -1.35 -3.34 -11.35
C ARG A 544 -2.72 -3.52 -11.99
N LEU A 545 -2.78 -3.96 -13.24
CA LEU A 545 -4.04 -4.20 -13.96
C LEU A 545 -4.62 -5.57 -13.63
N ARG A 546 -5.94 -5.63 -13.45
CA ARG A 546 -6.73 -6.87 -13.34
C ARG A 546 -7.00 -7.47 -14.71
N LEU A 547 -7.58 -8.68 -14.74
CA LEU A 547 -7.86 -9.42 -15.97
C LEU A 547 -8.66 -8.63 -17.01
N ASP A 548 -9.72 -7.96 -16.58
CA ASP A 548 -10.61 -7.15 -17.41
C ASP A 548 -9.99 -5.82 -17.87
N GLU A 549 -8.86 -5.42 -17.27
CA GLU A 549 -8.19 -4.15 -17.54
C GLU A 549 -6.99 -4.29 -18.50
N VAL A 550 -6.53 -5.51 -18.77
CA VAL A 550 -5.38 -5.75 -19.67
C VAL A 550 -5.82 -5.65 -21.13
N GLY A 551 -5.19 -4.77 -21.90
CA GLY A 551 -5.47 -4.64 -23.33
C GLY A 551 -5.09 -5.90 -24.11
N THR A 552 -5.92 -6.30 -25.08
CA THR A 552 -5.69 -7.49 -25.91
C THR A 552 -4.34 -7.45 -26.64
N ILE A 553 -3.96 -6.29 -27.16
CA ILE A 553 -2.67 -6.10 -27.85
C ILE A 553 -1.51 -6.36 -26.91
N GLU A 554 -1.52 -5.75 -25.72
CA GLU A 554 -0.49 -6.00 -24.69
C GLU A 554 -0.43 -7.48 -24.30
N MET A 555 -1.59 -8.12 -24.10
CA MET A 555 -1.64 -9.53 -23.75
C MET A 555 -0.95 -10.39 -24.83
N VAL A 556 -1.23 -10.14 -26.10
CA VAL A 556 -0.60 -10.85 -27.23
C VAL A 556 0.89 -10.55 -27.28
N GLU A 557 1.30 -9.28 -27.18
CA GLU A 557 2.73 -8.91 -27.15
C GLU A 557 3.49 -9.65 -26.06
N VAL A 558 2.93 -9.74 -24.85
CA VAL A 558 3.55 -10.45 -23.73
C VAL A 558 3.68 -11.93 -24.03
N GLN A 559 2.68 -12.56 -24.64
CA GLN A 559 2.80 -13.97 -25.06
C GLN A 559 3.86 -14.15 -26.16
N LEU A 560 3.92 -13.25 -27.13
CA LEU A 560 4.91 -13.31 -28.20
C LEU A 560 6.33 -13.22 -27.65
N ILE A 561 6.60 -12.24 -26.78
CA ILE A 561 7.94 -11.99 -26.23
C ILE A 561 8.33 -13.05 -25.19
N ASN A 562 7.44 -13.36 -24.25
CA ASN A 562 7.80 -14.15 -23.07
C ASN A 562 7.61 -15.66 -23.25
N THR A 563 6.86 -16.09 -24.27
CA THR A 563 6.50 -17.50 -24.48
C THR A 563 6.85 -17.96 -25.90
N VAL A 564 6.30 -17.30 -26.93
CA VAL A 564 6.41 -17.78 -28.33
C VAL A 564 7.85 -17.64 -28.84
N ALA A 565 8.51 -16.51 -28.61
CA ALA A 565 9.91 -16.33 -29.02
C ALA A 565 10.86 -17.34 -28.33
N PRO A 566 10.80 -17.54 -26.99
CA PRO A 566 11.54 -18.63 -26.35
C PRO A 566 11.21 -20.03 -26.90
N PHE A 567 9.94 -20.30 -27.21
CA PHE A 567 9.53 -21.56 -27.84
C PHE A 567 10.21 -21.76 -29.20
N VAL A 568 10.17 -20.74 -30.07
CA VAL A 568 10.82 -20.78 -31.39
C VAL A 568 12.32 -20.99 -31.25
N LEU A 569 12.99 -20.21 -30.40
CA LEU A 569 14.44 -20.32 -30.21
C LEU A 569 14.83 -21.72 -29.70
N ASN A 570 14.13 -22.23 -28.68
CA ASN A 570 14.40 -23.57 -28.13
C ASN A 570 14.21 -24.65 -29.21
N ALA A 571 13.10 -24.59 -29.95
CA ALA A 571 12.76 -25.60 -30.95
C ALA A 571 13.72 -25.57 -32.15
N ARG A 572 14.04 -24.39 -32.68
CA ARG A 572 14.84 -24.25 -33.89
C ARG A 572 16.33 -24.44 -33.66
N LEU A 573 16.84 -24.07 -32.48
CA LEU A 573 18.26 -24.18 -32.16
C LEU A 573 18.66 -25.54 -31.58
N ARG A 574 17.72 -26.47 -31.33
CA ARG A 574 18.03 -27.83 -30.82
C ARG A 574 19.13 -28.52 -31.63
N ARG A 575 19.05 -28.47 -32.96
CA ARG A 575 20.07 -29.08 -33.85
C ARG A 575 21.45 -28.45 -33.66
N THR A 576 21.52 -27.12 -33.67
CA THR A 576 22.77 -26.38 -33.47
C THR A 576 23.36 -26.64 -32.08
N MET A 577 22.52 -26.77 -31.06
CA MET A 577 22.95 -27.07 -29.70
C MET A 577 23.44 -28.51 -29.53
N ALA A 578 22.82 -29.48 -30.20
CA ALA A 578 23.26 -30.88 -30.19
C ALA A 578 24.67 -31.07 -30.80
N ARG A 579 25.13 -30.13 -31.64
CA ARG A 579 26.50 -30.11 -32.19
C ARG A 579 27.56 -29.69 -31.18
N ALA A 580 27.19 -29.20 -30.00
CA ALA A 580 28.14 -28.82 -28.96
C ALA A 580 29.03 -30.01 -28.58
N ALA A 581 30.34 -29.76 -28.43
CA ALA A 581 31.30 -30.81 -28.08
C ALA A 581 30.96 -31.44 -26.71
N GLY A 582 30.46 -30.62 -25.79
CA GLY A 582 30.02 -31.04 -24.46
C GLY A 582 28.51 -30.93 -24.26
N ALA A 583 28.09 -30.84 -23.01
CA ALA A 583 26.74 -30.47 -22.65
C ALA A 583 26.42 -29.04 -23.14
N ALA A 584 25.20 -28.85 -23.64
CA ALA A 584 24.64 -27.55 -23.93
C ALA A 584 23.56 -27.20 -22.90
N PHE A 585 23.28 -25.91 -22.71
CA PHE A 585 22.40 -25.43 -21.65
C PHE A 585 21.37 -24.44 -22.18
N VAL A 586 20.10 -24.69 -21.88
CA VAL A 586 19.01 -23.73 -22.08
C VAL A 586 18.58 -23.21 -20.72
N VAL A 587 18.58 -21.88 -20.56
CA VAL A 587 18.15 -21.20 -19.34
C VAL A 587 16.97 -20.29 -19.69
N ASN A 588 15.78 -20.71 -19.25
CA ASN A 588 14.55 -19.95 -19.42
C ASN A 588 14.31 -19.06 -18.19
N VAL A 589 14.52 -17.76 -18.32
CA VAL A 589 14.38 -16.82 -17.19
C VAL A 589 12.90 -16.58 -16.89
N SER A 590 12.44 -17.23 -15.83
CA SER A 590 11.07 -17.15 -15.34
C SER A 590 10.98 -16.19 -14.14
N ALA A 591 9.94 -16.33 -13.34
CA ALA A 591 9.68 -15.49 -12.17
C ALA A 591 8.72 -16.19 -11.19
N PRO A 592 8.57 -15.69 -9.94
CA PRO A 592 7.66 -16.28 -8.96
C PRO A 592 6.19 -16.26 -9.42
N GLU A 593 5.86 -15.39 -10.37
CA GLU A 593 4.57 -15.24 -11.05
C GLU A 593 4.14 -16.52 -11.79
N GLY A 594 5.10 -17.27 -12.34
CA GLY A 594 4.84 -18.48 -13.13
C GLY A 594 4.63 -19.76 -12.31
N ARG A 595 4.75 -19.69 -10.98
CA ARG A 595 4.62 -20.86 -10.08
C ARG A 595 3.18 -21.11 -9.67
N PHE A 596 2.69 -22.35 -9.76
CA PHE A 596 1.33 -22.69 -9.34
C PHE A 596 1.21 -22.91 -7.83
N ASP A 597 2.29 -23.33 -7.18
CA ASP A 597 2.39 -23.75 -5.78
C ASP A 597 2.64 -22.59 -4.79
N ARG A 598 2.13 -21.39 -5.08
CA ARG A 598 2.22 -20.24 -4.15
C ARG A 598 0.95 -20.13 -3.30
N ASP A 599 1.14 -20.04 -1.99
CA ASP A 599 0.07 -19.81 -1.00
C ASP A 599 -0.78 -18.57 -1.30
N TRP A 600 -0.19 -17.58 -1.99
CA TRP A 600 -0.87 -16.36 -2.37
C TRP A 600 -0.35 -15.78 -3.68
N LYS A 601 -1.29 -15.39 -4.55
CA LYS A 601 -1.08 -14.62 -5.78
C LYS A 601 -1.97 -13.39 -5.81
N ALA A 602 -1.42 -12.26 -6.23
CA ALA A 602 -2.20 -11.05 -6.47
C ALA A 602 -3.07 -11.20 -7.74
N PRO A 603 -4.23 -10.54 -7.82
CA PRO A 603 -5.11 -10.58 -8.99
C PRO A 603 -4.62 -9.67 -10.14
N TYR A 604 -3.35 -9.27 -10.13
CA TYR A 604 -2.78 -8.29 -11.06
C TYR A 604 -1.86 -8.95 -12.10
N HIS A 605 -1.59 -8.23 -13.20
CA HIS A 605 -0.70 -8.64 -14.30
C HIS A 605 -0.89 -10.10 -14.77
N PRO A 606 -2.14 -10.58 -14.96
CA PRO A 606 -2.41 -12.00 -15.22
C PRO A 606 -1.78 -12.49 -16.53
N HIS A 607 -1.66 -11.63 -17.54
CA HIS A 607 -1.00 -11.95 -18.81
C HIS A 607 0.48 -12.34 -18.64
N THR A 608 1.21 -11.67 -17.73
CA THR A 608 2.59 -12.02 -17.38
C THR A 608 2.65 -13.32 -16.58
N ASN A 609 1.74 -13.50 -15.61
CA ASN A 609 1.63 -14.76 -14.84
C ASN A 609 1.43 -15.97 -15.76
N MET A 610 0.52 -15.84 -16.72
CA MET A 610 0.24 -16.86 -17.73
C MET A 610 1.49 -17.18 -18.56
N ALA A 611 2.18 -16.16 -19.08
CA ALA A 611 3.37 -16.36 -19.90
C ALA A 611 4.51 -17.04 -19.13
N LYS A 612 4.79 -16.61 -17.89
CA LYS A 612 5.82 -17.23 -17.05
C LYS A 612 5.47 -18.66 -16.65
N ALA A 613 4.18 -18.96 -16.43
CA ALA A 613 3.71 -20.31 -16.20
C ALA A 613 3.87 -21.20 -17.45
N ALA A 614 3.58 -20.66 -18.64
CA ALA A 614 3.79 -21.37 -19.91
C ALA A 614 5.28 -21.68 -20.13
N LEU A 615 6.18 -20.73 -19.82
CA LEU A 615 7.63 -20.93 -19.91
C LEU A 615 8.13 -22.04 -18.95
N ASN A 616 7.61 -22.06 -17.71
CA ASN A 616 7.89 -23.12 -16.74
C ASN A 616 7.38 -24.48 -17.23
N MET A 617 6.17 -24.51 -17.80
CA MET A 617 5.57 -25.74 -18.32
C MET A 617 6.36 -26.26 -19.53
N MET A 618 6.74 -25.39 -20.47
CA MET A 618 7.60 -25.77 -21.59
C MET A 618 8.91 -26.39 -21.12
N THR A 619 9.56 -25.77 -20.13
CA THR A 619 10.78 -26.31 -19.52
C THR A 619 10.53 -27.69 -18.93
N ARG A 620 9.49 -27.84 -18.10
CA ARG A 620 9.14 -29.12 -17.46
C ARG A 620 8.83 -30.22 -18.48
N THR A 621 8.17 -29.89 -19.57
CA THR A 621 7.75 -30.85 -20.60
C THR A 621 8.91 -31.26 -21.50
N ALA A 622 9.77 -30.33 -21.90
CA ALA A 622 10.80 -30.58 -22.91
C ALA A 622 12.17 -30.99 -22.36
N ALA A 623 12.47 -30.72 -21.08
CA ALA A 623 13.82 -30.91 -20.53
C ALA A 623 14.32 -32.36 -20.62
N ASP A 624 13.47 -33.35 -20.30
CA ASP A 624 13.87 -34.76 -20.33
C ASP A 624 14.15 -35.26 -21.76
N ASP A 625 13.38 -34.78 -22.75
CA ASP A 625 13.63 -35.07 -24.17
C ASP A 625 14.95 -34.41 -24.63
N TYR A 626 15.16 -33.13 -24.32
CA TYR A 626 16.38 -32.40 -24.71
C TYR A 626 17.65 -32.99 -24.05
N ALA A 627 17.52 -33.58 -22.86
CA ALA A 627 18.63 -34.24 -22.19
C ALA A 627 19.19 -35.44 -22.99
N THR A 628 18.39 -36.07 -23.85
CA THR A 628 18.84 -37.15 -24.74
C THR A 628 19.90 -36.68 -25.76
N ASP A 629 19.85 -35.39 -26.13
CA ASP A 629 20.83 -34.73 -26.99
C ASP A 629 21.95 -34.02 -26.18
N ARG A 630 22.05 -34.30 -24.87
CA ARG A 630 22.93 -33.60 -23.91
C ARG A 630 22.65 -32.10 -23.78
N ILE A 631 21.39 -31.70 -24.00
CA ILE A 631 20.94 -30.32 -23.83
C ILE A 631 20.14 -30.22 -22.53
N TYR A 632 20.70 -29.55 -21.51
CA TYR A 632 20.06 -29.40 -20.22
C TYR A 632 19.24 -28.12 -20.16
N MET A 633 17.92 -28.27 -20.13
CA MET A 633 16.99 -27.14 -20.06
C MET A 633 16.52 -26.90 -18.63
N THR A 634 16.68 -25.67 -18.16
CA THR A 634 16.26 -25.25 -16.82
C THR A 634 15.47 -23.95 -16.88
N SER A 635 14.69 -23.70 -15.83
CA SER A 635 14.06 -22.41 -15.64
C SER A 635 14.51 -21.80 -14.33
N VAL A 636 14.86 -20.51 -14.37
CA VAL A 636 15.42 -19.78 -13.24
C VAL A 636 14.44 -18.69 -12.81
N ASP A 637 14.10 -18.69 -11.54
CA ASP A 637 13.35 -17.62 -10.88
C ASP A 637 14.36 -16.63 -10.28
N THR A 638 14.44 -15.45 -10.87
CA THR A 638 15.38 -14.38 -10.47
C THR A 638 14.86 -13.55 -9.30
N GLY A 639 13.58 -13.71 -8.94
CA GLY A 639 12.92 -12.86 -7.98
C GLY A 639 12.73 -11.42 -8.39
N TRP A 640 12.66 -10.56 -7.38
CA TRP A 640 12.37 -9.14 -7.56
C TRP A 640 13.62 -8.42 -8.04
N ALA A 641 13.79 -8.38 -9.37
CA ALA A 641 14.89 -7.70 -10.06
C ALA A 641 14.78 -6.16 -10.03
N SER A 642 13.56 -5.67 -10.20
CA SER A 642 13.19 -4.25 -10.19
C SER A 642 11.81 -4.04 -9.61
N ASN A 643 11.51 -2.81 -9.20
CA ASN A 643 10.16 -2.43 -8.81
C ASN A 643 9.41 -2.00 -10.08
N GLU A 644 8.53 -2.86 -10.59
CA GLU A 644 7.76 -2.60 -11.82
C GLU A 644 6.56 -1.65 -11.60
N ASN A 645 6.33 -1.20 -10.37
CA ASN A 645 5.35 -0.16 -10.10
C ASN A 645 5.79 1.19 -10.70
N PRO A 646 4.84 2.08 -11.03
CA PRO A 646 5.17 3.46 -11.38
C PRO A 646 5.98 4.17 -10.29
N ALA A 647 6.81 5.13 -10.68
CA ALA A 647 7.78 5.79 -9.81
C ALA A 647 7.16 6.34 -8.50
N PRO A 648 6.00 7.04 -8.52
CA PRO A 648 5.39 7.53 -7.28
C PRO A 648 5.05 6.41 -6.27
N ILE A 649 4.63 5.25 -6.77
CA ILE A 649 4.33 4.08 -5.93
C ILE A 649 5.62 3.41 -5.47
N ALA A 650 6.60 3.29 -6.35
CA ALA A 650 7.89 2.71 -6.02
C ALA A 650 8.62 3.51 -4.94
N ASP A 651 8.54 4.84 -5.00
CA ASP A 651 9.13 5.76 -4.01
C ASP A 651 8.40 5.66 -2.67
N ALA A 652 7.07 5.66 -2.66
CA ALA A 652 6.28 5.44 -1.45
C ALA A 652 6.54 4.06 -0.80
N MET A 653 6.86 3.03 -1.59
CA MET A 653 7.29 1.73 -1.07
C MET A 653 8.70 1.80 -0.48
N ARG A 654 9.61 2.56 -1.12
CA ARG A 654 10.98 2.77 -0.65
C ARG A 654 10.99 3.52 0.69
N GLU A 655 10.16 4.55 0.85
CA GLU A 655 9.94 5.26 2.11
C GLU A 655 9.45 4.35 3.24
N ARG A 656 8.78 3.24 2.89
CA ARG A 656 8.32 2.21 3.83
C ARG A 656 9.34 1.08 4.05
N GLY A 657 10.56 1.23 3.56
CA GLY A 657 11.66 0.28 3.71
C GLY A 657 11.61 -0.92 2.75
N PHE A 658 10.82 -0.84 1.66
CA PHE A 658 10.84 -1.86 0.61
C PHE A 658 11.78 -1.46 -0.52
N MET A 659 12.83 -2.26 -0.72
CA MET A 659 13.73 -2.17 -1.86
C MET A 659 13.90 -3.58 -2.44
N PRO A 660 13.71 -3.79 -3.75
CA PRO A 660 14.05 -5.06 -4.38
C PRO A 660 15.52 -5.44 -4.09
N PRO A 661 15.82 -6.73 -3.83
CA PRO A 661 17.17 -7.18 -3.45
C PRO A 661 18.29 -6.83 -4.45
N SER A 662 17.93 -6.53 -5.70
CA SER A 662 18.82 -6.27 -6.83
C SER A 662 18.86 -4.81 -7.30
N THR A 663 18.03 -3.92 -6.74
CA THR A 663 18.03 -2.49 -7.11
C THR A 663 19.03 -1.72 -6.24
N SER A 664 20.33 -1.99 -6.39
CA SER A 664 21.37 -1.11 -5.85
C SER A 664 21.64 0.03 -6.84
N SER A 665 20.69 0.95 -6.98
CA SER A 665 20.87 2.19 -7.75
C SER A 665 19.93 3.26 -7.19
N THR A 666 20.31 3.86 -6.06
CA THR A 666 19.74 5.17 -5.69
C THR A 666 20.75 6.22 -6.13
N PRO A 667 20.35 7.27 -6.88
CA PRO A 667 21.25 8.39 -7.15
C PRO A 667 21.63 9.05 -5.80
N PRO A 668 22.87 9.54 -5.63
CA PRO A 668 23.23 10.29 -4.43
C PRO A 668 22.34 11.54 -4.31
N PRO A 669 22.05 12.01 -3.08
CA PRO A 669 21.36 13.29 -2.88
C PRO A 669 22.15 14.40 -3.58
N ALA A 670 21.41 15.35 -4.14
CA ALA A 670 21.88 16.38 -5.06
C ALA A 670 23.25 16.98 -4.73
N CYS A 671 24.03 17.20 -5.80
CA CYS A 671 25.29 17.95 -5.85
C CYS A 671 26.57 17.16 -5.51
N VAL A 672 26.96 16.22 -6.36
CA VAL A 672 28.39 15.95 -6.66
C VAL A 672 28.51 15.66 -8.16
N THR A 673 29.49 16.29 -8.79
CA THR A 673 29.75 16.36 -10.22
C THR A 673 29.91 15.00 -10.91
N ARG A 674 29.49 14.94 -12.18
CA ARG A 674 29.64 13.80 -13.09
C ARG A 674 31.12 13.47 -13.32
N SER A 675 31.68 12.53 -12.59
CA SER A 675 32.72 11.62 -13.06
C SER A 675 32.87 10.45 -12.08
N SER A 676 33.03 9.22 -12.60
CA SER A 676 33.48 8.00 -11.90
C SER A 676 32.50 6.98 -11.26
N ALA A 677 31.18 7.08 -11.37
CA ALA A 677 30.26 6.16 -10.65
C ALA A 677 29.53 5.08 -11.51
N ALA A 678 30.17 4.52 -12.56
CA ALA A 678 29.51 3.57 -13.48
C ALA A 678 29.76 2.07 -13.20
N SER A 679 30.75 1.70 -12.38
CA SER A 679 31.23 0.29 -12.27
C SER A 679 30.73 -0.50 -11.04
N ALA A 680 29.85 0.09 -10.21
CA ALA A 680 29.61 -0.37 -8.85
C ALA A 680 28.37 -1.26 -8.64
N THR A 681 27.47 -1.37 -9.61
CA THR A 681 26.08 -1.87 -9.41
C THR A 681 25.84 -3.32 -9.83
N ALA A 682 26.89 -4.03 -10.28
CA ALA A 682 26.77 -5.23 -11.11
C ALA A 682 26.57 -6.57 -10.36
N ASN A 683 26.72 -6.61 -9.04
CA ASN A 683 27.28 -7.81 -8.40
C ASN A 683 26.29 -8.58 -7.49
N SER A 684 25.02 -8.19 -7.39
CA SER A 684 23.97 -8.87 -6.60
C SER A 684 23.07 -9.81 -7.43
N CYS A 685 22.86 -9.54 -8.72
CA CYS A 685 22.00 -10.34 -9.60
C CYS A 685 22.63 -11.66 -10.09
N ALA A 686 23.95 -11.68 -10.29
CA ALA A 686 24.65 -12.82 -10.88
C ALA A 686 24.78 -14.03 -9.93
N ALA A 687 24.55 -13.86 -8.61
CA ALA A 687 24.69 -14.94 -7.63
C ALA A 687 23.64 -16.07 -7.77
N SER A 688 22.64 -15.88 -8.63
CA SER A 688 21.59 -16.88 -8.91
C SER A 688 21.69 -17.51 -10.31
N PHE A 689 22.64 -17.07 -11.15
CA PHE A 689 22.87 -17.59 -12.50
C PHE A 689 24.12 -18.46 -12.56
#